data_AF-A0A1L3ZTF2-F1
#
_entry.id   AF-A0A1L3ZTF2-F1
#
_cell.length_a   1.000
_cell.length_b   1.000
_cell.length_c   1.000
_cell.angle_alpha   90.00
_cell.angle_beta   90.00
_cell.angle_gamma   90.00
#
_symmetry.space_group_name_H-M   'P 1'
#
loop_
_entity.id
_entity.type
_entity.pdbx_description
1 polymer ?
#
loop_
_entity_poly.entity_id
_entity_poly.type
_entity_poly.pdbx_seq_one_letter_code
_entity_poly.pdbx_strand_id
1 'polypeptide(L)'
;MAALNATFTAADGTLLTALTADSGESWTALTGNFVVRSNRIRANTTTAVVQSNWTPAGAEYDIEVDFYVHTTISQSTFIAARIQSSNTYVVFGWLNGSGWTIGHTVDGSFANNNSSAFTLVAGTTYHLRLEVRNGTKRLYVDDVLKCSTTANTITDAGKVGFRNSGGAPTDSTGYHWDNLTVTDYASATLIMPQLPDLRIFQRSTKTGGENGKGIGTVPVPVTVNAPITSSVKYRLRDAETGGNPVVQDWTVAHSGALSVGAATISCPDVPAATGWYYLDLMPDDDTGQIVLGTSRVMVGRIISLQGQSQAARQFGKMPAYTGTNASLGVTISPYCSIYARCGETGISVTTPAWEAPADGGNWGSAFASEFLRRQVAASGVNCAMTGHSQGSTATGDWLPDTTLNNQLRGVWDAVGGFETWMIHQGGNDAGDGVSQAAFESNLDAIVADAAAHNAVLGSAFDTIVCTMATRTSGAAGTIAQIHEIRRAGRHWATVNGGQYVEPHDVTLEDAVHQGQPGNITLAHHFHRAALPGLGLSGSNEGPAITGARRAPGSTDIVLSVALPSGASALVSVGSPAPRFVVYPEGALSGALSLDGSTPITVGTDTITLKLASDPGNVVVDVYALGHPDPSGTTADQNMIYDDHVDGDGITNGRQIAPTIDAVAALVAYSGSAAVTMEAMTASGAGGSTVDGSATISMSAMEIAASGVQPAQGAASIDMGGPVVTGSGNVPVSGAASITPGALAAVGTGSVRVQGALAITFAPIEVSGASAGGIAGAASVQLAPPVLVSSGSAPIRGLSSISLSPMALAAVGAGPSSPPPVPGWRWRVRRNWRMAA
;
A
#
# COMPACT_ATOMS: atom_id res chain seq x y z
N MET A 1 23.86 -41.24 -20.41
CA MET A 1 24.29 -42.42 -21.17
C MET A 1 24.97 -43.37 -20.21
N ALA A 2 24.78 -44.68 -20.35
CA ALA A 2 25.52 -45.67 -19.56
C ALA A 2 27.03 -45.53 -19.82
N ALA A 3 27.83 -45.56 -18.76
CA ALA A 3 29.28 -45.42 -18.79
C ALA A 3 29.99 -46.77 -19.02
N LEU A 4 29.33 -47.90 -18.68
CA LEU A 4 29.73 -49.27 -19.02
C LEU A 4 28.47 -50.11 -19.31
N ASN A 5 28.49 -50.94 -20.35
CA ASN A 5 27.43 -51.88 -20.70
C ASN A 5 28.04 -53.22 -21.17
N ALA A 6 27.55 -54.35 -20.64
CA ALA A 6 27.96 -55.69 -21.05
C ALA A 6 26.81 -56.70 -20.96
N THR A 7 26.41 -57.22 -22.10
CA THR A 7 25.44 -58.30 -22.32
C THR A 7 26.08 -59.70 -22.30
N PHE A 8 27.41 -59.76 -22.17
CA PHE A 8 28.21 -61.00 -22.13
C PHE A 8 27.97 -62.00 -23.29
N THR A 9 27.51 -61.48 -24.44
CA THR A 9 27.22 -62.28 -25.63
C THR A 9 28.52 -62.77 -26.28
N ALA A 10 28.83 -64.06 -26.15
CA ALA A 10 29.99 -64.70 -26.77
C ALA A 10 29.82 -66.23 -26.83
N ALA A 11 30.77 -66.90 -27.48
CA ALA A 11 30.80 -68.37 -27.50
C ALA A 11 31.01 -68.94 -26.09
N ASP A 12 30.28 -70.02 -25.77
CA ASP A 12 30.44 -70.76 -24.52
C ASP A 12 31.89 -71.16 -24.28
N GLY A 13 32.35 -71.03 -23.03
CA GLY A 13 33.73 -71.32 -22.64
C GLY A 13 34.70 -70.14 -22.79
N THR A 14 34.27 -69.02 -23.37
CA THR A 14 35.08 -67.79 -23.44
C THR A 14 35.31 -67.23 -22.04
N LEU A 15 36.56 -66.96 -21.66
CA LEU A 15 36.87 -66.30 -20.39
C LEU A 15 36.42 -64.83 -20.42
N LEU A 16 35.94 -64.29 -19.31
CA LEU A 16 35.53 -62.89 -19.21
C LEU A 16 36.67 -61.93 -19.56
N THR A 17 37.91 -62.27 -19.19
CA THR A 17 39.11 -61.49 -19.57
C THR A 17 39.45 -61.51 -21.06
N ALA A 18 38.84 -62.40 -21.83
CA ALA A 18 38.96 -62.43 -23.29
C ALA A 18 37.81 -61.66 -23.99
N LEU A 19 36.83 -61.15 -23.22
CA LEU A 19 35.76 -60.33 -23.74
C LEU A 19 36.13 -58.85 -23.75
N THR A 20 35.45 -58.13 -24.63
CA THR A 20 35.29 -56.68 -24.56
C THR A 20 33.82 -56.41 -24.25
N ALA A 21 33.53 -55.55 -23.28
CA ALA A 21 32.19 -55.08 -22.99
C ALA A 21 31.56 -54.40 -24.23
N ASP A 22 30.24 -54.31 -24.30
CA ASP A 22 29.55 -53.69 -25.44
C ASP A 22 29.88 -52.20 -25.58
N SER A 23 30.25 -51.54 -24.48
CA SER A 23 30.78 -50.17 -24.44
C SER A 23 32.28 -50.05 -24.75
N GLY A 24 33.00 -51.16 -24.97
CA GLY A 24 34.39 -51.18 -25.46
C GLY A 24 35.47 -51.51 -24.42
N GLU A 25 35.11 -51.75 -23.16
CA GLU A 25 36.06 -51.96 -22.06
C GLU A 25 36.50 -53.42 -21.94
N SER A 26 37.79 -53.63 -21.66
CA SER A 26 38.33 -54.96 -21.36
C SER A 26 38.14 -55.34 -19.88
N TRP A 27 38.40 -56.60 -19.54
CA TRP A 27 38.28 -57.13 -18.18
C TRP A 27 39.61 -57.66 -17.65
N THR A 28 39.86 -57.46 -16.35
CA THR A 28 41.09 -57.92 -15.67
C THR A 28 40.74 -58.88 -14.54
N ALA A 29 41.31 -60.08 -14.58
CA ALA A 29 41.23 -61.03 -13.48
C ALA A 29 42.24 -60.66 -12.39
N LEU A 30 41.75 -60.37 -11.20
CA LEU A 30 42.59 -60.11 -10.02
C LEU A 30 42.87 -61.41 -9.23
N THR A 31 41.94 -62.37 -9.29
CA THR A 31 42.07 -63.74 -8.77
C THR A 31 40.98 -64.59 -9.42
N GLY A 32 41.27 -65.81 -9.86
CA GLY A 32 40.28 -66.64 -10.55
C GLY A 32 39.72 -65.96 -11.81
N ASN A 33 38.70 -66.53 -12.45
CA ASN A 33 38.05 -65.89 -13.60
C ASN A 33 36.55 -66.23 -13.67
N PHE A 34 35.86 -65.58 -14.59
CA PHE A 34 34.52 -65.92 -15.01
C PHE A 34 34.55 -66.43 -16.46
N VAL A 35 33.56 -67.24 -16.81
CA VAL A 35 33.46 -67.87 -18.13
C VAL A 35 32.03 -67.75 -18.64
N VAL A 36 31.91 -67.51 -19.95
CA VAL A 36 30.64 -67.36 -20.64
C VAL A 36 29.95 -68.72 -20.79
N ARG A 37 28.65 -68.73 -20.50
CA ARG A 37 27.74 -69.84 -20.72
C ARG A 37 26.35 -69.32 -21.06
N SER A 38 25.88 -69.59 -22.27
CA SER A 38 24.58 -69.18 -22.80
C SER A 38 24.36 -67.67 -22.62
N ASN A 39 25.32 -66.88 -23.10
CA ASN A 39 25.38 -65.40 -23.00
C ASN A 39 25.35 -64.85 -21.57
N ARG A 40 25.66 -65.67 -20.56
CA ARG A 40 25.79 -65.25 -19.16
C ARG A 40 27.19 -65.59 -18.67
N ILE A 41 27.64 -64.99 -17.57
CA ILE A 41 28.91 -65.35 -16.96
C ILE A 41 28.72 -66.11 -15.64
N ARG A 42 29.56 -67.11 -15.42
CA ARG A 42 29.68 -67.80 -14.12
C ARG A 42 31.13 -67.85 -13.69
N ALA A 43 31.39 -67.97 -12.39
CA ALA A 43 32.74 -68.18 -11.91
C ALA A 43 33.27 -69.55 -12.39
N ASN A 44 34.56 -69.63 -12.74
CA ASN A 44 35.20 -70.90 -13.12
C ASN A 44 35.98 -71.55 -11.97
N THR A 45 35.99 -70.92 -10.80
CA THR A 45 36.74 -71.30 -9.60
C THR A 45 35.93 -70.98 -8.34
N THR A 46 36.31 -71.55 -7.20
CA THR A 46 35.65 -71.30 -5.90
C THR A 46 35.84 -69.88 -5.41
N THR A 47 36.90 -69.20 -5.85
CA THR A 47 37.26 -67.84 -5.45
C THR A 47 37.66 -67.06 -6.68
N ALA A 48 36.86 -66.06 -7.08
CA ALA A 48 37.15 -65.22 -8.23
C ALA A 48 36.87 -63.75 -7.94
N VAL A 49 37.71 -62.84 -8.42
CA VAL A 49 37.51 -61.39 -8.48
C VAL A 49 37.96 -60.94 -9.87
N VAL A 50 37.04 -60.43 -10.66
CA VAL A 50 37.32 -59.85 -11.98
C VAL A 50 36.75 -58.44 -11.99
N GLN A 51 37.52 -57.47 -12.49
CA GLN A 51 37.09 -56.09 -12.64
C GLN A 51 36.99 -55.70 -14.12
N SER A 52 36.05 -54.81 -14.45
CA SER A 52 36.08 -54.07 -15.71
C SER A 52 37.25 -53.10 -15.70
N ASN A 53 37.82 -52.80 -16.87
CA ASN A 53 38.83 -51.77 -17.03
C ASN A 53 38.24 -50.37 -17.26
N TRP A 54 36.90 -50.24 -17.24
CA TRP A 54 36.21 -48.96 -17.14
C TRP A 54 36.78 -48.09 -16.02
N THR A 55 36.89 -46.78 -16.28
CA THR A 55 37.40 -45.79 -15.32
C THR A 55 36.23 -44.92 -14.86
N PRO A 56 35.79 -45.01 -13.60
CA PRO A 56 34.67 -44.21 -13.11
C PRO A 56 35.03 -42.73 -13.04
N ALA A 57 34.04 -41.85 -13.26
CA ALA A 57 34.21 -40.40 -13.13
C ALA A 57 34.44 -39.96 -11.67
N GLY A 58 33.97 -40.76 -10.70
CA GLY A 58 34.14 -40.53 -9.27
C GLY A 58 33.91 -41.78 -8.45
N ALA A 59 33.84 -41.65 -7.13
CA ALA A 59 33.61 -42.80 -6.26
C ALA A 59 32.14 -43.28 -6.24
N GLU A 60 31.23 -42.51 -6.82
CA GLU A 60 29.79 -42.74 -6.79
C GLU A 60 29.26 -43.05 -8.19
N TYR A 61 28.42 -44.08 -8.29
CA TYR A 61 27.83 -44.55 -9.55
C TYR A 61 26.71 -45.55 -9.25
N ASP A 62 25.86 -45.80 -10.25
CA ASP A 62 24.76 -46.75 -10.19
C ASP A 62 25.08 -47.98 -11.04
N ILE A 63 24.64 -49.15 -10.58
CA ILE A 63 24.83 -50.43 -11.28
C ILE A 63 23.48 -51.12 -11.42
N GLU A 64 23.21 -51.64 -12.60
CA GLU A 64 22.10 -52.55 -12.88
C GLU A 64 22.65 -53.85 -13.47
N VAL A 65 22.14 -55.00 -13.03
CA VAL A 65 22.60 -56.31 -13.49
C VAL A 65 21.52 -57.37 -13.30
N ASP A 66 21.50 -58.39 -14.14
CA ASP A 66 20.64 -59.55 -13.97
C ASP A 66 21.37 -60.68 -13.24
N PHE A 67 20.72 -61.25 -12.24
CA PHE A 67 21.19 -62.37 -11.44
C PHE A 67 20.36 -63.62 -11.72
N TYR A 68 20.94 -64.57 -12.45
CA TYR A 68 20.25 -65.83 -12.80
C TYR A 68 20.61 -66.96 -11.84
N VAL A 69 19.59 -67.62 -11.31
CA VAL A 69 19.74 -68.79 -10.43
C VAL A 69 19.54 -70.06 -11.23
N HIS A 70 20.62 -70.79 -11.53
CA HIS A 70 20.49 -72.09 -12.21
C HIS A 70 20.06 -73.17 -11.22
N THR A 71 20.80 -73.29 -10.10
CA THR A 71 20.44 -74.11 -8.93
C THR A 71 20.94 -73.44 -7.67
N THR A 72 20.40 -73.81 -6.51
CA THR A 72 20.93 -73.36 -5.22
C THR A 72 22.07 -74.28 -4.78
N ILE A 73 23.24 -73.69 -4.54
CA ILE A 73 24.42 -74.38 -4.01
C ILE A 73 25.04 -73.54 -2.89
N SER A 74 25.98 -74.10 -2.13
CA SER A 74 26.74 -73.33 -1.13
C SER A 74 27.74 -72.39 -1.81
N GLN A 75 27.26 -71.26 -2.34
CA GLN A 75 28.02 -70.26 -3.08
C GLN A 75 27.62 -68.86 -2.61
N SER A 76 28.59 -67.96 -2.48
CA SER A 76 28.33 -66.53 -2.33
C SER A 76 28.88 -65.80 -3.55
N THR A 77 28.07 -64.92 -4.12
CA THR A 77 28.40 -64.25 -5.37
C THR A 77 27.85 -62.83 -5.34
N PHE A 78 28.65 -61.90 -5.84
CA PHE A 78 28.38 -60.48 -5.71
C PHE A 78 28.80 -59.72 -6.96
N ILE A 79 28.13 -58.60 -7.19
CA ILE A 79 28.76 -57.46 -7.84
C ILE A 79 29.71 -56.82 -6.85
N ALA A 80 30.93 -56.57 -7.30
CA ALA A 80 31.93 -55.82 -6.55
C ALA A 80 32.01 -54.39 -7.12
N ALA A 81 31.99 -53.40 -6.23
CA ALA A 81 32.13 -51.99 -6.52
C ALA A 81 33.32 -51.42 -5.71
N ARG A 82 33.85 -50.27 -6.13
CA ARG A 82 35.05 -49.64 -5.56
C ARG A 82 36.22 -50.63 -5.42
N ILE A 83 36.41 -51.48 -6.44
CA ILE A 83 37.52 -52.43 -6.44
C ILE A 83 38.84 -51.66 -6.52
N GLN A 84 39.66 -51.84 -5.49
CA GLN A 84 41.04 -51.31 -5.40
C GLN A 84 42.07 -52.41 -5.67
N SER A 85 41.76 -53.64 -5.25
CA SER A 85 42.64 -54.81 -5.36
C SER A 85 41.83 -56.11 -5.32
N SER A 86 42.50 -57.27 -5.40
CA SER A 86 41.87 -58.59 -5.26
C SER A 86 41.27 -58.86 -3.87
N ASN A 87 41.55 -58.00 -2.89
CA ASN A 87 41.18 -58.19 -1.48
C ASN A 87 40.60 -56.92 -0.82
N THR A 88 40.35 -55.84 -1.58
CA THR A 88 39.74 -54.60 -1.10
C THR A 88 38.67 -54.08 -2.07
N TYR A 89 37.40 -54.18 -1.67
CA TYR A 89 36.23 -53.81 -2.48
C TYR A 89 34.93 -53.79 -1.64
N VAL A 90 33.87 -53.13 -2.14
CA VAL A 90 32.49 -53.20 -1.63
C VAL A 90 31.72 -54.25 -2.43
N VAL A 91 30.81 -55.00 -1.83
CA VAL A 91 30.02 -56.04 -2.51
C VAL A 91 28.53 -55.94 -2.27
N PHE A 92 27.77 -56.33 -3.29
CA PHE A 92 26.32 -56.36 -3.33
C PHE A 92 25.86 -57.65 -4.00
N GLY A 93 24.96 -58.41 -3.40
CA GLY A 93 24.47 -59.66 -3.99
C GLY A 93 24.14 -60.73 -2.98
N TRP A 94 24.42 -61.98 -3.31
CA TRP A 94 23.98 -63.15 -2.55
C TRP A 94 25.07 -63.69 -1.62
N LEU A 95 24.80 -63.70 -0.32
CA LEU A 95 25.64 -64.33 0.69
C LEU A 95 25.00 -65.64 1.16
N ASN A 96 25.72 -66.76 0.99
CA ASN A 96 25.26 -68.08 1.41
C ASN A 96 24.90 -68.08 2.91
N GLY A 97 23.73 -68.62 3.25
CA GLY A 97 23.23 -68.69 4.62
C GLY A 97 22.68 -67.38 5.20
N SER A 98 22.78 -66.24 4.49
CA SER A 98 22.26 -64.94 4.96
C SER A 98 21.18 -64.34 4.04
N GLY A 99 21.38 -64.38 2.73
CA GLY A 99 20.45 -63.79 1.74
C GLY A 99 21.06 -62.63 0.94
N TRP A 100 20.21 -61.71 0.48
CA TRP A 100 20.65 -60.47 -0.18
C TRP A 100 21.48 -59.64 0.79
N THR A 101 22.63 -59.15 0.37
CA THR A 101 23.63 -58.59 1.27
C THR A 101 24.36 -57.40 0.63
N ILE A 102 24.67 -56.41 1.45
CA ILE A 102 25.71 -55.40 1.21
C ILE A 102 26.83 -55.65 2.23
N GLY A 103 28.06 -55.78 1.74
CA GLY A 103 29.23 -55.98 2.57
C GLY A 103 30.46 -55.30 1.99
N HIS A 104 31.60 -55.50 2.63
CA HIS A 104 32.88 -55.06 2.10
C HIS A 104 33.98 -56.03 2.50
N THR A 105 35.07 -56.02 1.73
CA THR A 105 36.33 -56.67 2.09
C THR A 105 37.42 -55.62 2.15
N VAL A 106 38.22 -55.60 3.21
CA VAL A 106 39.42 -54.76 3.33
C VAL A 106 40.56 -55.67 3.74
N ASP A 107 41.64 -55.67 2.95
CA ASP A 107 42.81 -56.50 3.16
C ASP A 107 42.49 -58.00 3.35
N GLY A 108 41.43 -58.46 2.67
CA GLY A 108 40.97 -59.85 2.71
C GLY A 108 39.99 -60.19 3.83
N SER A 109 39.73 -59.27 4.77
CA SER A 109 38.74 -59.46 5.83
C SER A 109 37.36 -59.02 5.35
N PHE A 110 36.39 -59.94 5.34
CA PHE A 110 35.00 -59.65 4.95
C PHE A 110 34.16 -59.19 6.14
N ALA A 111 33.42 -58.11 5.95
CA ALA A 111 32.40 -57.63 6.88
C ALA A 111 31.04 -57.53 6.18
N ASN A 112 30.04 -58.16 6.78
CA ASN A 112 28.64 -58.03 6.38
C ASN A 112 28.05 -56.77 7.01
N ASN A 113 27.66 -55.79 6.20
CA ASN A 113 27.18 -54.49 6.67
C ASN A 113 25.65 -54.47 6.83
N ASN A 114 24.94 -55.19 5.95
CA ASN A 114 23.49 -55.33 6.01
C ASN A 114 23.05 -56.53 5.16
N SER A 115 22.08 -57.30 5.64
CA SER A 115 21.51 -58.42 4.89
C SER A 115 20.00 -58.55 5.09
N SER A 116 19.30 -58.99 4.06
CA SER A 116 17.89 -59.36 4.08
C SER A 116 17.73 -60.84 3.73
N ALA A 117 17.09 -61.58 4.63
CA ALA A 117 16.73 -62.98 4.37
C ALA A 117 15.83 -63.08 3.13
N PHE A 118 16.09 -64.08 2.30
CA PHE A 118 15.34 -64.37 1.09
C PHE A 118 15.57 -65.83 0.69
N THR A 119 14.67 -66.41 -0.08
CA THR A 119 14.83 -67.76 -0.64
C THR A 119 14.86 -67.67 -2.15
N LEU A 120 16.02 -67.96 -2.75
CA LEU A 120 16.16 -68.01 -4.20
C LEU A 120 15.37 -69.18 -4.80
N VAL A 121 14.78 -68.94 -5.96
CA VAL A 121 14.08 -69.96 -6.76
C VAL A 121 14.95 -70.37 -7.93
N ALA A 122 15.17 -71.67 -8.12
CA ALA A 122 15.93 -72.18 -9.26
C ALA A 122 15.18 -71.94 -10.57
N GLY A 123 15.91 -71.53 -11.61
CA GLY A 123 15.39 -71.13 -12.91
C GLY A 123 14.96 -69.66 -13.00
N THR A 124 15.09 -68.87 -11.94
CA THR A 124 14.64 -67.47 -11.89
C THR A 124 15.77 -66.48 -12.11
N THR A 125 15.50 -65.42 -12.89
CA THR A 125 16.32 -64.21 -12.97
C THR A 125 15.77 -63.16 -12.02
N TYR A 126 16.65 -62.49 -11.30
CA TYR A 126 16.34 -61.33 -10.47
C TYR A 126 17.07 -60.10 -11.03
N HIS A 127 16.36 -59.00 -11.20
CA HIS A 127 16.98 -57.74 -11.64
C HIS A 127 17.49 -56.97 -10.43
N LEU A 128 18.77 -56.64 -10.40
CA LEU A 128 19.39 -55.91 -9.31
C LEU A 128 19.68 -54.48 -9.75
N ARG A 129 19.30 -53.51 -8.90
CA ARG A 129 19.72 -52.11 -9.01
C ARG A 129 20.47 -51.70 -7.74
N LEU A 130 21.64 -51.12 -7.90
CA LEU A 130 22.57 -50.80 -6.81
C LEU A 130 22.90 -49.30 -6.85
N GLU A 131 22.84 -48.65 -5.70
CA GLU A 131 23.28 -47.26 -5.54
C GLU A 131 24.55 -47.23 -4.70
N VAL A 132 25.67 -46.82 -5.30
CA VAL A 132 26.95 -46.62 -4.60
C VAL A 132 27.11 -45.14 -4.29
N ARG A 133 26.86 -44.74 -3.04
CA ARG A 133 27.15 -43.38 -2.54
C ARG A 133 28.08 -43.43 -1.34
N ASN A 134 28.72 -42.30 -1.05
CA ASN A 134 29.52 -42.08 0.15
C ASN A 134 28.64 -42.13 1.40
N GLY A 135 27.51 -41.41 1.40
CA GLY A 135 26.59 -41.37 2.53
C GLY A 135 25.74 -42.64 2.71
N THR A 136 25.41 -43.32 1.61
CA THR A 136 24.51 -44.50 1.63
C THR A 136 24.82 -45.49 0.53
N LYS A 137 24.69 -46.79 0.80
CA LYS A 137 24.73 -47.85 -0.20
C LYS A 137 23.41 -48.61 -0.16
N ARG A 138 22.81 -48.88 -1.31
CA ARG A 138 21.50 -49.54 -1.41
C ARG A 138 21.52 -50.65 -2.45
N LEU A 139 20.77 -51.73 -2.16
CA LEU A 139 20.53 -52.85 -3.06
C LEU A 139 19.02 -53.03 -3.20
N TYR A 140 18.54 -52.89 -4.43
CA TYR A 140 17.18 -53.17 -4.86
C TYR A 140 17.17 -54.49 -5.65
N VAL A 141 16.13 -55.28 -5.46
CA VAL A 141 15.88 -56.52 -6.21
C VAL A 141 14.46 -56.46 -6.74
N ASP A 142 14.31 -56.52 -8.06
CA ASP A 142 13.06 -56.29 -8.79
C ASP A 142 12.39 -54.99 -8.32
N ASP A 143 13.17 -53.90 -8.31
CA ASP A 143 12.83 -52.55 -7.83
C ASP A 143 12.43 -52.41 -6.35
N VAL A 144 12.49 -53.49 -5.56
CA VAL A 144 12.23 -53.45 -4.12
C VAL A 144 13.53 -53.32 -3.34
N LEU A 145 13.65 -52.27 -2.51
CA LEU A 145 14.80 -52.08 -1.61
C LEU A 145 14.92 -53.28 -0.65
N LYS A 146 16.04 -54.01 -0.74
CA LYS A 146 16.34 -55.16 0.14
C LYS A 146 17.35 -54.83 1.22
N CYS A 147 18.39 -54.07 0.88
CA CYS A 147 19.45 -53.74 1.83
C CYS A 147 19.84 -52.27 1.73
N SER A 148 20.18 -51.65 2.86
CA SER A 148 20.75 -50.32 2.93
C SER A 148 21.75 -50.20 4.07
N THR A 149 22.83 -49.45 3.86
CA THR A 149 23.85 -49.18 4.89
C THR A 149 24.49 -47.82 4.69
N THR A 150 24.96 -47.22 5.78
CA THR A 150 25.78 -45.99 5.80
C THR A 150 27.28 -46.31 5.90
N ALA A 151 27.67 -47.58 5.94
CA ALA A 151 29.08 -47.98 6.01
C ALA A 151 29.86 -47.46 4.79
N ASN A 152 31.00 -46.81 5.04
CA ASN A 152 31.81 -46.17 4.01
C ASN A 152 33.32 -46.35 4.22
N THR A 153 33.74 -47.55 4.61
CA THR A 153 35.15 -47.88 4.90
C THR A 153 36.07 -47.71 3.69
N ILE A 154 35.54 -47.89 2.46
CA ILE A 154 36.28 -47.72 1.21
C ILE A 154 35.75 -46.45 0.52
N THR A 155 36.51 -45.36 0.62
CA THR A 155 36.12 -44.02 0.13
C THR A 155 36.59 -43.73 -1.28
N ASP A 156 37.71 -44.32 -1.69
CA ASP A 156 38.35 -44.02 -2.96
C ASP A 156 37.53 -44.54 -4.15
N ALA A 157 37.62 -43.81 -5.28
CA ALA A 157 37.05 -44.26 -6.53
C ALA A 157 37.70 -45.58 -6.94
N GLY A 158 36.88 -46.54 -7.38
CA GLY A 158 37.36 -47.86 -7.75
C GLY A 158 36.41 -48.53 -8.72
N LYS A 159 36.87 -49.60 -9.35
CA LYS A 159 36.18 -50.19 -10.50
C LYS A 159 35.02 -51.08 -10.08
N VAL A 160 34.18 -51.41 -11.05
CA VAL A 160 33.09 -52.38 -10.94
C VAL A 160 33.54 -53.75 -11.46
N GLY A 161 32.95 -54.82 -10.92
CA GLY A 161 33.29 -56.17 -11.31
C GLY A 161 32.44 -57.23 -10.61
N PHE A 162 32.95 -58.45 -10.60
CA PHE A 162 32.28 -59.63 -10.06
C PHE A 162 33.13 -60.35 -9.03
N ARG A 163 32.49 -60.86 -7.99
CA ARG A 163 33.10 -61.62 -6.90
C ARG A 163 32.39 -62.94 -6.69
N ASN A 164 33.13 -64.04 -6.59
CA ASN A 164 32.63 -65.36 -6.19
C ASN A 164 33.44 -65.94 -5.02
N SER A 165 32.78 -66.64 -4.10
CA SER A 165 33.40 -67.34 -2.96
C SER A 165 32.60 -68.57 -2.50
N GLY A 166 33.28 -69.53 -1.86
CA GLY A 166 32.70 -70.71 -1.20
C GLY A 166 32.38 -71.89 -2.13
N GLY A 167 31.70 -71.63 -3.25
CA GLY A 167 31.27 -72.67 -4.20
C GLY A 167 31.73 -72.40 -5.64
N ALA A 168 32.01 -73.45 -6.41
CA ALA A 168 32.33 -73.36 -7.83
C ALA A 168 31.10 -73.74 -8.67
N PRO A 169 30.41 -72.78 -9.32
CA PRO A 169 29.28 -73.09 -10.19
C PRO A 169 29.74 -73.82 -11.46
N THR A 170 28.88 -74.69 -11.99
CA THR A 170 29.08 -75.35 -13.29
C THR A 170 28.20 -74.73 -14.36
N ASP A 171 28.28 -75.25 -15.58
CA ASP A 171 27.42 -74.82 -16.70
C ASP A 171 25.92 -75.00 -16.43
N SER A 172 25.56 -75.87 -15.48
CA SER A 172 24.17 -76.20 -15.13
C SER A 172 23.85 -76.05 -13.64
N THR A 173 24.73 -75.41 -12.85
CA THR A 173 24.52 -75.24 -11.40
C THR A 173 25.01 -73.89 -10.90
N GLY A 174 24.47 -73.46 -9.76
CA GLY A 174 24.84 -72.22 -9.09
C GLY A 174 24.28 -70.98 -9.76
N TYR A 175 25.01 -69.88 -9.62
CA TYR A 175 24.52 -68.54 -9.98
C TYR A 175 25.34 -67.88 -11.09
N HIS A 176 24.64 -67.27 -12.04
CA HIS A 176 25.22 -66.64 -13.23
C HIS A 176 24.79 -65.16 -13.30
N TRP A 177 25.59 -64.32 -13.96
CA TRP A 177 25.32 -62.89 -14.15
C TRP A 177 25.10 -62.54 -15.61
N ASP A 178 24.25 -61.55 -15.87
CA ASP A 178 23.94 -61.04 -17.21
C ASP A 178 23.67 -59.53 -17.22
N ASN A 179 23.64 -58.90 -18.39
CA ASN A 179 23.13 -57.54 -18.64
C ASN A 179 23.64 -56.46 -17.67
N LEU A 180 24.96 -56.35 -17.48
CA LEU A 180 25.54 -55.32 -16.63
C LEU A 180 25.43 -53.94 -17.31
N THR A 181 24.88 -52.97 -16.60
CA THR A 181 24.92 -51.55 -16.96
C THR A 181 25.43 -50.73 -15.77
N VAL A 182 26.32 -49.77 -16.02
CA VAL A 182 26.82 -48.84 -14.99
C VAL A 182 26.70 -47.43 -15.50
N THR A 183 26.25 -46.51 -14.64
CA THR A 183 26.12 -45.09 -14.95
C THR A 183 26.87 -44.28 -13.91
N ASP A 184 27.76 -43.38 -14.35
CA ASP A 184 28.42 -42.42 -13.46
C ASP A 184 27.38 -41.57 -12.72
N TYR A 185 27.62 -41.33 -11.43
CA TYR A 185 26.78 -40.40 -10.67
C TYR A 185 27.25 -38.96 -10.95
N ALA A 186 26.45 -38.20 -11.69
CA ALA A 186 26.59 -36.75 -11.76
C ALA A 186 25.79 -36.14 -10.61
N SER A 187 26.46 -35.65 -9.57
CA SER A 187 25.79 -34.90 -8.49
C SER A 187 25.07 -33.69 -9.08
N ALA A 188 23.81 -33.47 -8.68
CA ALA A 188 23.06 -32.29 -9.07
C ALA A 188 23.87 -31.04 -8.72
N THR A 189 24.33 -30.30 -9.73
CA THR A 189 25.12 -29.08 -9.51
C THR A 189 24.28 -27.88 -9.92
N LEU A 190 23.95 -27.07 -8.92
CA LEU A 190 23.28 -25.79 -9.09
C LEU A 190 24.33 -24.68 -9.06
N ILE A 191 24.38 -23.82 -10.07
CA ILE A 191 25.18 -22.60 -10.05
C ILE A 191 24.26 -21.43 -9.77
N MET A 192 24.57 -20.66 -8.74
CA MET A 192 23.89 -19.40 -8.40
C MET A 192 24.87 -18.23 -8.59
N PRO A 193 24.70 -17.41 -9.65
CA PRO A 193 25.32 -16.10 -9.70
C PRO A 193 24.92 -15.28 -8.48
N GLN A 194 25.86 -14.51 -7.95
CA GLN A 194 25.56 -13.62 -6.83
C GLN A 194 24.54 -12.57 -7.27
N LEU A 195 23.51 -12.36 -6.45
CA LEU A 195 22.55 -11.28 -6.66
C LEU A 195 23.27 -9.92 -6.61
N PRO A 196 22.71 -8.85 -7.21
CA PRO A 196 23.25 -7.52 -7.02
C PRO A 196 23.30 -7.18 -5.53
N ASP A 197 24.46 -6.71 -5.07
CA ASP A 197 24.64 -6.29 -3.67
C ASP A 197 23.77 -5.07 -3.36
N LEU A 198 23.31 -4.95 -2.11
CA LEU A 198 22.37 -3.93 -1.64
C LEU A 198 21.01 -3.91 -2.38
N ARG A 199 20.62 -5.01 -3.01
CA ARG A 199 19.32 -5.10 -3.68
C ARG A 199 18.18 -5.26 -2.68
N ILE A 200 17.19 -4.38 -2.79
CA ILE A 200 15.94 -4.48 -2.04
C ILE A 200 14.86 -4.96 -3.01
N PHE A 201 14.21 -6.07 -2.67
CA PHE A 201 13.04 -6.61 -3.34
C PHE A 201 11.78 -6.10 -2.65
N GLN A 202 10.72 -5.85 -3.41
CA GLN A 202 9.48 -5.35 -2.85
C GLN A 202 8.78 -6.42 -2.00
N ARG A 203 8.33 -6.04 -0.81
CA ARG A 203 7.39 -6.86 -0.02
C ARG A 203 6.00 -6.89 -0.66
N SER A 204 5.36 -8.05 -0.67
CA SER A 204 4.00 -8.25 -1.16
C SER A 204 2.93 -7.82 -0.16
N THR A 205 3.26 -7.77 1.13
CA THR A 205 2.37 -7.30 2.19
C THR A 205 3.08 -6.27 3.07
N LYS A 206 2.33 -5.31 3.63
CA LYS A 206 2.87 -4.30 4.57
C LYS A 206 2.93 -4.82 6.02
N THR A 207 2.20 -5.90 6.31
CA THR A 207 2.09 -6.55 7.63
C THR A 207 2.19 -8.07 7.48
N GLY A 208 2.39 -8.78 8.61
CA GLY A 208 2.57 -10.23 8.63
C GLY A 208 4.01 -10.67 8.42
N GLY A 209 4.24 -11.96 8.17
CA GLY A 209 5.58 -12.54 8.19
C GLY A 209 6.17 -12.66 9.60
N GLU A 210 7.36 -13.24 9.69
CA GLU A 210 8.04 -13.51 10.97
C GLU A 210 8.25 -12.25 11.83
N ASN A 211 8.54 -11.11 11.17
CA ASN A 211 8.77 -9.83 11.84
C ASN A 211 7.52 -8.94 11.94
N GLY A 212 6.36 -9.41 11.45
CA GLY A 212 5.11 -8.63 11.41
C GLY A 212 5.11 -7.46 10.40
N LYS A 213 6.17 -7.31 9.60
CA LYS A 213 6.45 -6.18 8.69
C LYS A 213 6.27 -6.50 7.21
N GLY A 214 5.74 -7.68 6.90
CA GLY A 214 5.55 -8.17 5.56
C GLY A 214 6.53 -9.24 5.13
N ILE A 215 6.24 -9.83 3.98
CA ILE A 215 7.06 -10.83 3.29
C ILE A 215 7.18 -10.47 1.81
N GLY A 216 8.08 -11.13 1.09
CA GLY A 216 8.23 -10.95 -0.35
C GLY A 216 8.89 -12.16 -0.99
N THR A 217 8.98 -12.12 -2.31
CA THR A 217 9.62 -13.19 -3.10
C THR A 217 10.94 -12.68 -3.66
N VAL A 218 12.00 -13.45 -3.48
CA VAL A 218 13.32 -13.16 -4.06
C VAL A 218 13.55 -14.10 -5.25
N PRO A 219 13.49 -13.59 -6.50
CA PRO A 219 13.86 -14.36 -7.68
C PRO A 219 15.38 -14.51 -7.78
N VAL A 220 15.86 -15.74 -7.84
CA VAL A 220 17.27 -16.09 -7.93
C VAL A 220 17.55 -16.77 -9.27
N PRO A 221 18.27 -16.12 -10.20
CA PRO A 221 18.68 -16.77 -11.44
C PRO A 221 19.69 -17.88 -11.12
N VAL A 222 19.57 -19.03 -11.78
CA VAL A 222 20.45 -20.18 -11.58
C VAL A 222 20.75 -20.86 -12.92
N THR A 223 21.83 -21.64 -12.95
CA THR A 223 22.11 -22.61 -14.01
C THR A 223 22.16 -24.00 -13.41
N VAL A 224 21.32 -24.90 -13.93
CA VAL A 224 21.26 -26.31 -13.54
C VAL A 224 22.16 -27.10 -14.50
N ASN A 225 23.26 -27.67 -14.01
CA ASN A 225 24.22 -28.42 -14.84
C ASN A 225 23.94 -29.93 -14.88
N ALA A 226 23.24 -30.44 -13.86
CA ALA A 226 22.74 -31.80 -13.80
C ALA A 226 21.31 -31.74 -13.23
N PRO A 227 20.38 -32.59 -13.71
CA PRO A 227 18.99 -32.52 -13.29
C PRO A 227 18.83 -32.56 -11.77
N ILE A 228 18.00 -31.66 -11.25
CA ILE A 228 17.54 -31.70 -9.86
C ILE A 228 16.27 -32.55 -9.87
N THR A 229 16.18 -33.50 -8.95
CA THR A 229 15.19 -34.58 -9.01
C THR A 229 14.00 -34.37 -8.07
N SER A 230 14.17 -33.58 -7.01
CA SER A 230 13.22 -33.48 -5.91
C SER A 230 12.86 -32.05 -5.53
N SER A 231 13.83 -31.18 -5.22
CA SER A 231 13.54 -29.81 -4.75
C SER A 231 14.77 -28.90 -4.75
N VAL A 232 14.51 -27.60 -4.66
CA VAL A 232 15.51 -26.59 -4.25
C VAL A 232 15.00 -25.92 -2.99
N LYS A 233 15.83 -25.91 -1.95
CA LYS A 233 15.58 -25.17 -0.71
C LYS A 233 16.43 -23.92 -0.66
N TYR A 234 15.98 -22.93 0.10
CA TYR A 234 16.72 -21.72 0.40
C TYR A 234 16.81 -21.47 1.90
N ARG A 235 17.82 -20.72 2.32
CA ARG A 235 18.04 -20.32 3.71
C ARG A 235 18.51 -18.87 3.76
N LEU A 236 18.18 -18.16 4.83
CA LEU A 236 18.63 -16.79 5.05
C LEU A 236 19.61 -16.72 6.23
N ARG A 237 20.73 -16.03 6.02
CA ARG A 237 21.73 -15.74 7.05
C ARG A 237 21.85 -14.23 7.24
N ASP A 238 22.11 -13.79 8.45
CA ASP A 238 22.31 -12.38 8.76
C ASP A 238 23.64 -11.88 8.15
N ALA A 239 23.57 -11.00 7.16
CA ALA A 239 24.75 -10.46 6.50
C ALA A 239 25.49 -9.42 7.35
N GLU A 240 24.85 -8.80 8.33
CA GLU A 240 25.49 -7.79 9.19
C GLU A 240 26.51 -8.42 10.16
N THR A 241 26.28 -9.69 10.51
CA THR A 241 27.14 -10.48 11.40
C THR A 241 28.02 -11.47 10.65
N GLY A 242 28.24 -11.25 9.34
CA GLY A 242 29.08 -12.11 8.51
C GLY A 242 28.44 -13.47 8.17
N GLY A 243 27.13 -13.58 8.33
CA GLY A 243 26.35 -14.78 8.01
C GLY A 243 25.92 -15.61 9.21
N ASN A 244 25.97 -15.08 10.44
CA ASN A 244 25.65 -15.83 11.65
C ASN A 244 24.99 -14.92 12.70
N PRO A 245 23.67 -15.05 12.98
CA PRO A 245 22.92 -16.30 12.90
C PRO A 245 22.27 -16.61 11.55
N VAL A 246 21.83 -17.86 11.42
CA VAL A 246 20.78 -18.23 10.45
C VAL A 246 19.50 -17.55 10.92
N VAL A 247 18.93 -16.70 10.06
CA VAL A 247 17.70 -15.95 10.35
C VAL A 247 16.47 -16.76 9.97
N GLN A 248 16.56 -17.52 8.89
CA GLN A 248 15.51 -18.43 8.46
C GLN A 248 16.16 -19.72 7.99
N ASP A 249 15.74 -20.86 8.54
CA ASP A 249 16.28 -22.17 8.18
C ASP A 249 15.73 -22.67 6.81
N TRP A 250 16.25 -23.80 6.34
CA TRP A 250 15.95 -24.35 5.02
C TRP A 250 14.44 -24.48 4.73
N THR A 251 14.00 -23.70 3.75
CA THR A 251 12.62 -23.60 3.29
C THR A 251 12.54 -23.98 1.82
N VAL A 252 11.49 -24.66 1.38
CA VAL A 252 11.35 -25.08 -0.02
C VAL A 252 11.08 -23.87 -0.91
N ALA A 253 11.97 -23.60 -1.87
CA ALA A 253 11.77 -22.59 -2.92
C ALA A 253 11.15 -23.20 -4.19
N HIS A 254 11.52 -24.44 -4.52
CA HIS A 254 11.01 -25.16 -5.67
C HIS A 254 10.77 -26.63 -5.34
N SER A 255 9.62 -27.16 -5.76
CA SER A 255 9.27 -28.58 -5.60
C SER A 255 9.19 -29.27 -6.95
N GLY A 256 9.81 -30.43 -7.06
CA GLY A 256 9.84 -31.24 -8.28
C GLY A 256 11.17 -31.13 -9.04
N ALA A 257 11.18 -31.76 -10.20
CA ALA A 257 12.36 -31.87 -11.02
C ALA A 257 12.66 -30.57 -11.79
N LEU A 258 13.94 -30.19 -11.87
CA LEU A 258 14.43 -29.12 -12.74
C LEU A 258 15.37 -29.71 -13.80
N SER A 259 15.07 -29.39 -15.06
CA SER A 259 15.90 -29.75 -16.20
C SER A 259 17.20 -28.95 -16.23
N VAL A 260 18.21 -29.50 -16.91
CA VAL A 260 19.47 -28.81 -17.21
C VAL A 260 19.18 -27.53 -18.00
N GLY A 261 19.85 -26.43 -17.63
CA GLY A 261 19.74 -25.13 -18.29
C GLY A 261 19.55 -23.97 -17.32
N ALA A 262 19.25 -22.79 -17.89
CA ALA A 262 18.95 -21.59 -17.12
C ALA A 262 17.55 -21.69 -16.51
N ALA A 263 17.43 -21.34 -15.23
CA ALA A 263 16.16 -21.26 -14.51
C ALA A 263 16.16 -20.07 -13.56
N THR A 264 14.99 -19.73 -13.01
CA THR A 264 14.86 -18.77 -11.91
C THR A 264 14.15 -19.47 -10.77
N ILE A 265 14.78 -19.48 -9.60
CA ILE A 265 14.22 -20.01 -8.36
C ILE A 265 13.56 -18.86 -7.62
N SER A 266 12.24 -18.90 -7.50
CA SER A 266 11.48 -17.92 -6.71
C SER A 266 11.48 -18.35 -5.24
N CYS A 267 12.24 -17.67 -4.39
CA CYS A 267 12.28 -17.93 -2.95
C CYS A 267 11.13 -17.16 -2.28
N PRO A 268 10.02 -17.81 -1.88
CA PRO A 268 8.84 -17.14 -1.34
C PRO A 268 9.06 -16.72 0.12
N ASP A 269 8.13 -15.99 0.72
CA ASP A 269 8.04 -15.78 2.19
C ASP A 269 9.27 -15.17 2.88
N VAL A 270 10.16 -14.48 2.13
CA VAL A 270 11.33 -13.82 2.70
C VAL A 270 10.87 -12.64 3.56
N PRO A 271 11.21 -12.60 4.87
CA PRO A 271 10.64 -11.64 5.81
C PRO A 271 11.25 -10.25 5.67
N ALA A 272 10.40 -9.23 5.63
CA ALA A 272 10.83 -7.84 5.66
C ALA A 272 11.28 -7.42 7.07
N ALA A 273 12.33 -6.61 7.15
CA ALA A 273 12.94 -6.12 8.39
C ALA A 273 13.96 -5.00 8.08
N THR A 274 14.54 -4.41 9.11
CA THR A 274 15.81 -3.69 9.01
C THR A 274 16.96 -4.68 9.14
N GLY A 275 17.86 -4.70 8.17
CA GLY A 275 18.99 -5.62 8.13
C GLY A 275 19.32 -6.05 6.71
N TRP A 276 20.27 -6.96 6.56
CA TRP A 276 20.61 -7.53 5.26
C TRP A 276 20.74 -9.04 5.38
N TYR A 277 20.29 -9.76 4.35
CA TYR A 277 20.43 -11.21 4.29
C TYR A 277 21.46 -11.64 3.25
N TYR A 278 22.14 -12.75 3.55
CA TYR A 278 22.69 -13.64 2.54
C TYR A 278 21.70 -14.78 2.28
N LEU A 279 21.41 -15.03 1.01
CA LEU A 279 20.51 -16.09 0.57
C LEU A 279 21.32 -17.27 0.02
N ASP A 280 21.20 -18.43 0.66
CA ASP A 280 21.82 -19.68 0.22
C ASP A 280 20.79 -20.56 -0.50
N LEU A 281 21.24 -21.41 -1.43
CA LEU A 281 20.41 -22.45 -2.08
C LEU A 281 20.98 -23.84 -1.83
N MET A 282 20.10 -24.84 -1.77
CA MET A 282 20.46 -26.27 -1.63
C MET A 282 19.59 -27.12 -2.58
N PRO A 283 20.19 -27.81 -3.56
CA PRO A 283 19.48 -28.76 -4.42
C PRO A 283 19.33 -30.12 -3.73
N ASP A 284 18.20 -30.79 -3.96
CA ASP A 284 17.92 -32.19 -3.61
C ASP A 284 18.20 -32.61 -2.16
N ASP A 285 18.08 -31.66 -1.22
CA ASP A 285 18.45 -31.87 0.19
C ASP A 285 19.89 -32.34 0.41
N ASP A 286 20.76 -32.08 -0.57
CA ASP A 286 22.17 -32.42 -0.51
C ASP A 286 22.97 -31.31 0.16
N THR A 287 23.22 -31.48 1.46
CA THR A 287 24.05 -30.58 2.26
C THR A 287 25.50 -30.43 1.73
N GLY A 288 25.97 -31.33 0.88
CA GLY A 288 27.26 -31.23 0.20
C GLY A 288 27.26 -30.28 -1.01
N GLN A 289 26.09 -29.84 -1.47
CA GLN A 289 25.88 -29.00 -2.66
C GLN A 289 25.29 -27.62 -2.34
N ILE A 290 25.44 -27.15 -1.09
CA ILE A 290 24.96 -25.82 -0.70
C ILE A 290 25.73 -24.74 -1.47
N VAL A 291 25.00 -23.85 -2.11
CA VAL A 291 25.53 -22.68 -2.81
C VAL A 291 25.30 -21.45 -1.95
N LEU A 292 26.38 -20.84 -1.48
CA LEU A 292 26.32 -19.71 -0.55
C LEU A 292 26.05 -18.38 -1.26
N GLY A 293 25.15 -17.59 -0.70
CA GLY A 293 25.01 -16.18 -1.00
C GLY A 293 26.06 -15.35 -0.25
N THR A 294 26.56 -14.31 -0.91
CA THR A 294 27.56 -13.36 -0.35
C THR A 294 27.21 -11.90 -0.65
N SER A 295 26.20 -11.65 -1.48
CA SER A 295 25.64 -10.33 -1.70
C SER A 295 24.53 -10.03 -0.70
N ARG A 296 24.51 -8.80 -0.19
CA ARG A 296 23.48 -8.30 0.71
C ARG A 296 22.19 -8.08 -0.07
N VAL A 297 21.13 -8.76 0.33
CA VAL A 297 19.79 -8.57 -0.24
C VAL A 297 18.77 -8.42 0.87
N MET A 298 17.64 -7.81 0.56
CA MET A 298 16.55 -7.66 1.53
C MET A 298 15.19 -7.62 0.86
N VAL A 299 14.14 -8.00 1.58
CA VAL A 299 12.76 -7.65 1.23
C VAL A 299 12.37 -6.40 2.02
N GLY A 300 11.84 -5.38 1.35
CA GLY A 300 11.55 -4.10 1.98
C GLY A 300 10.62 -3.22 1.15
N ARG A 301 10.58 -1.93 1.53
CA ARG A 301 9.76 -0.91 0.86
C ARG A 301 10.51 -0.32 -0.32
N ILE A 302 9.85 -0.21 -1.46
CA ILE A 302 10.41 0.45 -2.65
C ILE A 302 9.54 1.65 -3.01
N ILE A 303 10.17 2.79 -3.27
CA ILE A 303 9.54 4.08 -3.56
C ILE A 303 10.09 4.59 -4.87
N SER A 304 9.26 4.68 -5.90
CA SER A 304 9.65 5.17 -7.22
C SER A 304 9.44 6.67 -7.32
N LEU A 305 10.47 7.43 -7.72
CA LEU A 305 10.39 8.85 -8.06
C LEU A 305 10.55 9.06 -9.57
N GLN A 306 9.68 9.89 -10.12
CA GLN A 306 9.72 10.38 -11.48
C GLN A 306 9.68 11.91 -11.51
N GLY A 307 10.28 12.55 -12.51
CA GLY A 307 10.03 13.97 -12.75
C GLY A 307 11.14 14.74 -13.48
N GLN A 308 11.01 16.06 -13.47
CA GLN A 308 11.95 17.00 -14.11
C GLN A 308 13.16 17.34 -13.22
N SER A 309 13.76 18.51 -13.43
CA SER A 309 15.01 18.95 -12.81
C SER A 309 14.98 18.92 -11.28
N GLN A 310 13.92 19.42 -10.65
CA GLN A 310 13.81 19.33 -9.18
C GLN A 310 13.82 17.86 -8.70
N ALA A 311 13.26 16.91 -9.47
CA ALA A 311 13.36 15.47 -9.18
C ALA A 311 14.78 14.92 -9.38
N ALA A 312 15.51 15.38 -10.40
CA ALA A 312 16.91 14.97 -10.59
C ALA A 312 17.80 15.38 -9.41
N ARG A 313 17.54 16.55 -8.82
CA ARG A 313 18.22 17.01 -7.59
C ARG A 313 17.76 16.29 -6.31
N GLN A 314 16.65 15.57 -6.35
CA GLN A 314 16.25 14.67 -5.26
C GLN A 314 17.09 13.39 -5.26
N PHE A 315 17.57 12.94 -6.43
CA PHE A 315 18.49 11.80 -6.54
C PHE A 315 19.96 12.20 -6.32
N GLY A 316 20.46 13.14 -7.11
CA GLY A 316 21.88 13.49 -7.17
C GLY A 316 22.25 14.75 -6.38
N LYS A 317 23.52 14.84 -5.97
CA LYS A 317 24.07 16.05 -5.38
C LYS A 317 24.37 17.09 -6.47
N MET A 318 23.98 18.34 -6.23
CA MET A 318 24.38 19.44 -7.11
C MET A 318 25.88 19.73 -6.99
N PRO A 319 26.61 19.97 -8.11
CA PRO A 319 28.06 20.16 -8.08
C PRO A 319 28.55 21.37 -7.28
N ALA A 320 27.74 22.43 -7.15
CA ALA A 320 28.16 23.69 -6.55
C ALA A 320 28.17 23.67 -5.00
N TYR A 321 27.44 22.75 -4.37
CA TYR A 321 27.42 22.62 -2.91
C TYR A 321 28.60 21.79 -2.39
N THR A 322 29.44 22.36 -1.54
CA THR A 322 30.66 21.71 -1.04
C THR A 322 30.50 20.95 0.27
N GLY A 323 29.40 21.17 1.03
CA GLY A 323 29.14 20.46 2.28
C GLY A 323 28.76 18.98 2.08
N THR A 324 28.67 18.25 3.20
CA THR A 324 28.28 16.82 3.27
C THR A 324 26.87 16.66 3.86
N ASN A 325 26.28 15.48 3.72
CA ASN A 325 25.03 15.13 4.42
C ASN A 325 25.17 15.34 5.93
N ALA A 326 26.27 14.88 6.52
CA ALA A 326 26.56 15.05 7.94
C ALA A 326 26.67 16.53 8.35
N SER A 327 27.23 17.40 7.49
CA SER A 327 27.32 18.85 7.79
C SER A 327 25.97 19.55 7.87
N LEU A 328 24.93 18.94 7.28
CA LEU A 328 23.54 19.40 7.33
C LEU A 328 22.72 18.67 8.40
N GLY A 329 23.35 17.85 9.25
CA GLY A 329 22.66 17.05 10.27
C GLY A 329 21.93 15.81 9.74
N VAL A 330 22.14 15.43 8.48
CA VAL A 330 21.56 14.23 7.88
C VAL A 330 22.49 13.04 8.13
N THR A 331 21.96 12.01 8.79
CA THR A 331 22.62 10.71 8.90
C THR A 331 22.11 9.80 7.80
N ILE A 332 22.98 9.10 7.09
CA ILE A 332 22.57 8.13 6.07
C ILE A 332 22.23 6.81 6.77
N SER A 333 21.07 6.23 6.47
CA SER A 333 20.68 4.93 7.00
C SER A 333 21.49 3.81 6.30
N PRO A 334 22.03 2.81 7.04
CA PRO A 334 22.68 1.65 6.42
C PRO A 334 21.67 0.68 5.76
N TYR A 335 20.37 0.92 5.98
CA TYR A 335 19.27 0.08 5.54
C TYR A 335 18.53 0.67 4.32
N CYS A 336 19.26 1.41 3.49
CA CYS A 336 18.68 2.01 2.30
C CYS A 336 19.56 1.86 1.06
N SER A 337 18.92 1.89 -0.10
CA SER A 337 19.57 1.68 -1.39
C SER A 337 18.85 2.46 -2.49
N ILE A 338 19.54 2.75 -3.58
CA ILE A 338 19.00 3.48 -4.72
C ILE A 338 19.29 2.70 -6.00
N TYR A 339 18.30 2.64 -6.89
CA TYR A 339 18.43 2.09 -8.24
C TYR A 339 17.64 2.97 -9.20
N ALA A 340 18.30 3.95 -9.81
CA ALA A 340 17.62 4.99 -10.57
C ALA A 340 18.44 5.52 -11.74
N ARG A 341 17.77 6.27 -12.61
CA ARG A 341 18.39 7.07 -13.67
C ARG A 341 18.12 8.55 -13.41
N CYS A 342 19.12 9.39 -13.58
CA CYS A 342 18.92 10.84 -13.46
C CYS A 342 19.73 11.59 -14.51
N GLY A 343 19.16 12.63 -15.09
CA GLY A 343 19.87 13.50 -16.02
C GLY A 343 19.49 14.97 -15.83
N GLU A 344 20.46 15.80 -15.45
CA GLU A 344 20.38 17.26 -15.44
C GLU A 344 21.79 17.83 -15.64
N THR A 345 21.91 19.13 -15.91
CA THR A 345 23.17 19.86 -15.86
C THR A 345 23.93 19.56 -14.56
N GLY A 346 25.05 18.84 -14.68
CA GLY A 346 25.92 18.50 -13.56
C GLY A 346 25.60 17.19 -12.82
N ILE A 347 24.53 16.47 -13.20
CA ILE A 347 24.15 15.18 -12.59
C ILE A 347 23.75 14.21 -13.72
N SER A 348 24.44 13.07 -13.86
CA SER A 348 24.07 12.08 -14.89
C SER A 348 24.35 10.64 -14.45
N VAL A 349 23.29 9.83 -14.42
CA VAL A 349 23.33 8.38 -14.23
C VAL A 349 22.43 7.75 -15.28
N THR A 350 23.03 7.08 -16.26
CA THR A 350 22.33 6.43 -17.38
C THR A 350 22.20 4.92 -17.23
N THR A 351 23.13 4.30 -16.51
CA THR A 351 23.13 2.88 -16.17
C THR A 351 22.94 2.72 -14.66
N PRO A 352 21.73 2.38 -14.19
CA PRO A 352 21.47 2.23 -12.76
C PRO A 352 22.22 1.02 -12.18
N ALA A 353 22.68 1.17 -10.94
CA ALA A 353 23.19 0.09 -10.11
C ALA A 353 22.63 0.26 -8.68
N TRP A 354 22.52 -0.84 -7.94
CA TRP A 354 22.08 -0.81 -6.54
C TRP A 354 23.21 -0.24 -5.68
N GLU A 355 22.99 0.94 -5.13
CA GLU A 355 24.01 1.67 -4.36
C GLU A 355 23.38 2.37 -3.16
N ALA A 356 24.09 2.42 -2.03
CA ALA A 356 23.67 3.24 -0.90
C ALA A 356 23.82 4.74 -1.23
N PRO A 357 22.98 5.63 -0.66
CA PRO A 357 23.26 7.05 -0.66
C PRO A 357 24.64 7.32 -0.04
N ALA A 358 25.44 8.19 -0.64
CA ALA A 358 26.77 8.51 -0.14
C ALA A 358 27.25 9.87 -0.64
N ASP A 359 27.89 10.64 0.23
CA ASP A 359 28.61 11.83 -0.18
C ASP A 359 29.71 11.46 -1.21
N GLY A 360 29.74 12.16 -2.34
CA GLY A 360 30.72 11.90 -3.41
C GLY A 360 30.39 10.72 -4.34
N GLY A 361 29.31 9.97 -4.07
CA GLY A 361 28.77 8.97 -4.99
C GLY A 361 27.73 9.54 -5.96
N ASN A 362 27.12 8.67 -6.77
CA ASN A 362 26.04 9.02 -7.69
C ASN A 362 24.82 9.61 -6.96
N TRP A 363 24.60 9.18 -5.72
CA TRP A 363 23.40 9.47 -4.92
C TRP A 363 23.71 10.31 -3.68
N GLY A 364 24.44 11.40 -3.86
CA GLY A 364 24.84 12.30 -2.77
C GLY A 364 23.79 13.31 -2.32
N SER A 365 22.53 13.22 -2.77
CA SER A 365 21.49 14.18 -2.40
C SER A 365 21.07 14.05 -0.93
N ALA A 366 20.96 15.19 -0.25
CA ALA A 366 20.37 15.28 1.08
C ALA A 366 18.89 14.87 1.11
N PHE A 367 18.16 15.02 0.00
CA PHE A 367 16.78 14.57 -0.08
C PHE A 367 16.71 13.05 0.06
N ALA A 368 17.40 12.32 -0.82
CA ALA A 368 17.34 10.86 -0.82
C ALA A 368 17.80 10.28 0.51
N SER A 369 18.88 10.83 1.08
CA SER A 369 19.42 10.42 2.38
C SER A 369 18.44 10.64 3.53
N GLU A 370 17.88 11.85 3.65
CA GLU A 370 16.94 12.18 4.72
C GLU A 370 15.60 11.46 4.57
N PHE A 371 15.06 11.44 3.35
CA PHE A 371 13.81 10.78 3.03
C PHE A 371 13.90 9.28 3.33
N LEU A 372 14.91 8.58 2.81
CA LEU A 372 15.07 7.14 3.04
C LEU A 372 15.31 6.81 4.51
N ARG A 373 16.13 7.60 5.23
CA ARG A 373 16.31 7.38 6.68
C ARG A 373 14.98 7.45 7.43
N ARG A 374 14.14 8.43 7.12
CA ARG A 374 12.81 8.56 7.74
C ARG A 374 11.86 7.44 7.35
N GLN A 375 11.89 7.00 6.08
CA GLN A 375 11.09 5.87 5.63
C GLN A 375 11.50 4.56 6.31
N VAL A 376 12.81 4.31 6.49
CA VAL A 376 13.31 3.17 7.26
C VAL A 376 12.80 3.24 8.70
N ALA A 377 12.91 4.40 9.35
CA ALA A 377 12.46 4.58 10.72
C ALA A 377 10.95 4.37 10.88
N ALA A 378 10.13 4.90 9.97
CA ALA A 378 8.67 4.81 10.04
C ALA A 378 8.14 3.42 9.68
N SER A 379 8.75 2.73 8.71
CA SER A 379 8.29 1.41 8.26
C SER A 379 8.93 0.25 9.03
N GLY A 380 10.08 0.49 9.66
CA GLY A 380 10.88 -0.55 10.31
C GLY A 380 11.47 -1.57 9.34
N VAL A 381 11.54 -1.27 8.04
CA VAL A 381 12.13 -2.14 7.01
C VAL A 381 13.17 -1.40 6.19
N ASN A 382 14.04 -2.13 5.48
CA ASN A 382 14.90 -1.52 4.47
C ASN A 382 14.05 -0.79 3.43
N CYS A 383 14.52 0.39 2.99
CA CYS A 383 13.81 1.21 2.02
C CYS A 383 14.69 1.51 0.80
N ALA A 384 14.13 1.39 -0.40
CA ALA A 384 14.78 1.80 -1.63
C ALA A 384 14.08 2.99 -2.28
N MET A 385 14.87 3.86 -2.91
CA MET A 385 14.37 4.87 -3.85
C MET A 385 14.78 4.49 -5.27
N THR A 386 13.82 4.42 -6.18
CA THR A 386 14.02 3.98 -7.56
C THR A 386 13.39 4.96 -8.53
N GLY A 387 13.56 4.75 -9.84
CA GLY A 387 12.83 5.48 -10.87
C GLY A 387 13.74 6.27 -11.81
N HIS A 388 13.18 7.33 -12.39
CA HIS A 388 13.88 8.11 -13.42
C HIS A 388 13.46 9.57 -13.41
N SER A 389 14.44 10.48 -13.42
CA SER A 389 14.23 11.92 -13.60
C SER A 389 15.06 12.49 -14.75
N GLN A 390 14.52 13.48 -15.45
CA GLN A 390 15.20 14.17 -16.54
C GLN A 390 14.84 15.66 -16.57
N GLY A 391 15.84 16.53 -16.43
CA GLY A 391 15.67 17.98 -16.45
C GLY A 391 15.08 18.49 -17.77
N SER A 392 14.34 19.60 -17.67
CA SER A 392 13.69 20.29 -18.80
C SER A 392 12.69 19.43 -19.58
N THR A 393 11.85 18.67 -18.89
CA THR A 393 10.83 17.79 -19.49
C THR A 393 9.43 18.15 -19.00
N ALA A 394 8.42 17.97 -19.85
CA ALA A 394 7.00 18.11 -19.52
C ALA A 394 6.35 16.72 -19.34
N THR A 395 5.14 16.64 -18.78
CA THR A 395 4.43 15.35 -18.61
C THR A 395 4.26 14.58 -19.93
N GLY A 396 4.14 15.29 -21.06
CA GLY A 396 4.06 14.69 -22.40
C GLY A 396 5.27 13.86 -22.80
N ASP A 397 6.47 14.19 -22.28
CA ASP A 397 7.71 13.45 -22.57
C ASP A 397 7.80 12.10 -21.83
N TRP A 398 6.87 11.86 -20.90
CA TRP A 398 6.81 10.68 -20.04
C TRP A 398 5.65 9.75 -20.37
N LEU A 399 4.88 10.06 -21.41
CA LEU A 399 3.80 9.19 -21.87
C LEU A 399 4.35 7.82 -22.30
N PRO A 400 3.52 6.76 -22.25
CA PRO A 400 3.86 5.43 -22.75
C PRO A 400 4.58 5.47 -24.12
N ASP A 401 5.60 4.62 -24.26
CA ASP A 401 6.40 4.43 -25.48
C ASP A 401 7.31 5.61 -25.89
N THR A 402 7.31 6.70 -25.13
CA THR A 402 8.34 7.74 -25.25
C THR A 402 9.70 7.23 -24.77
N THR A 403 10.78 7.93 -25.15
CA THR A 403 12.14 7.53 -24.75
C THR A 403 12.29 7.53 -23.22
N LEU A 404 11.83 8.57 -22.52
CA LEU A 404 12.00 8.66 -21.06
C LEU A 404 11.14 7.63 -20.33
N ASN A 405 9.91 7.41 -20.81
CA ASN A 405 9.06 6.36 -20.25
C ASN A 405 9.68 4.96 -20.42
N ASN A 406 10.20 4.61 -21.60
CA ASN A 406 10.87 3.32 -21.80
C ASN A 406 12.10 3.14 -20.89
N GLN A 407 12.82 4.23 -20.60
CA GLN A 407 13.92 4.21 -19.65
C GLN A 407 13.46 4.00 -18.20
N LEU A 408 12.32 4.57 -17.82
CA LEU A 408 11.67 4.37 -16.53
C LEU A 408 11.10 2.96 -16.39
N ARG A 409 10.43 2.41 -17.41
CA ARG A 409 9.96 1.01 -17.47
C ARG A 409 11.11 0.04 -17.25
N GLY A 410 12.25 0.25 -17.92
CA GLY A 410 13.44 -0.58 -17.71
C GLY A 410 13.96 -0.56 -16.27
N VAL A 411 13.75 0.54 -15.53
CA VAL A 411 14.03 0.60 -14.09
C VAL A 411 13.00 -0.20 -13.30
N TRP A 412 11.70 -0.02 -13.56
CA TRP A 412 10.65 -0.78 -12.88
C TRP A 412 10.76 -2.28 -13.10
N ASP A 413 11.00 -2.74 -14.33
CA ASP A 413 11.17 -4.15 -14.67
C ASP A 413 12.39 -4.77 -13.97
N ALA A 414 13.50 -4.03 -13.89
CA ALA A 414 14.70 -4.51 -13.21
C ALA A 414 14.51 -4.60 -11.68
N VAL A 415 13.74 -3.69 -11.11
CA VAL A 415 13.46 -3.64 -9.67
C VAL A 415 12.39 -4.67 -9.27
N GLY A 416 11.36 -4.84 -10.10
CA GLY A 416 10.24 -5.78 -9.93
C GLY A 416 8.97 -5.16 -9.31
N GLY A 417 9.00 -3.88 -8.93
CA GLY A 417 7.82 -3.14 -8.46
C GLY A 417 8.12 -2.08 -7.39
N PHE A 418 7.08 -1.44 -6.87
CA PHE A 418 7.15 -0.40 -5.83
C PHE A 418 5.85 -0.28 -5.02
N GLU A 419 5.96 0.21 -3.77
CA GLU A 419 4.82 0.48 -2.88
C GLU A 419 4.29 1.90 -3.05
N THR A 420 5.11 2.82 -3.55
CA THR A 420 4.76 4.23 -3.69
C THR A 420 5.34 4.76 -4.99
N TRP A 421 4.51 5.44 -5.78
CA TRP A 421 4.91 6.22 -6.93
C TRP A 421 4.81 7.71 -6.61
N MET A 422 5.89 8.42 -6.88
CA MET A 422 6.03 9.85 -6.66
C MET A 422 6.33 10.53 -7.98
N ILE A 423 5.67 11.66 -8.24
CA ILE A 423 6.02 12.52 -9.36
C ILE A 423 6.32 13.93 -8.88
N HIS A 424 7.40 14.51 -9.39
CA HIS A 424 7.73 15.92 -9.19
C HIS A 424 7.91 16.64 -10.54
N GLN A 425 6.82 17.25 -11.03
CA GLN A 425 6.69 17.72 -12.42
C GLN A 425 5.92 19.05 -12.54
N GLY A 426 5.70 19.55 -13.76
CA GLY A 426 4.77 20.65 -14.03
C GLY A 426 5.41 21.99 -14.42
N GLY A 427 6.73 22.11 -14.30
CA GLY A 427 7.45 23.37 -14.56
C GLY A 427 7.46 23.72 -16.03
N ASN A 428 7.86 22.75 -16.85
CA ASN A 428 7.80 22.88 -18.30
C ASN A 428 6.35 22.85 -18.82
N ASP A 429 5.48 22.04 -18.23
CA ASP A 429 4.06 22.00 -18.59
C ASP A 429 3.39 23.38 -18.50
N ALA A 430 3.68 24.15 -17.43
CA ALA A 430 3.17 25.51 -17.28
C ALA A 430 3.73 26.46 -18.36
N GLY A 431 5.04 26.39 -18.64
CA GLY A 431 5.70 27.21 -19.65
C GLY A 431 5.18 26.95 -21.06
N ASP A 432 4.85 25.68 -21.33
CA ASP A 432 4.29 25.20 -22.60
C ASP A 432 2.78 25.47 -22.71
N GLY A 433 2.13 25.92 -21.62
CA GLY A 433 0.69 26.21 -21.60
C GLY A 433 -0.19 24.96 -21.68
N VAL A 434 0.26 23.85 -21.11
CA VAL A 434 -0.52 22.61 -20.99
C VAL A 434 -1.80 22.90 -20.18
N SER A 435 -2.95 22.45 -20.69
CA SER A 435 -4.23 22.62 -20.00
C SER A 435 -4.37 21.63 -18.84
N GLN A 436 -5.24 21.95 -17.87
CA GLN A 436 -5.57 21.00 -16.80
C GLN A 436 -5.95 19.62 -17.34
N ALA A 437 -6.88 19.55 -18.32
CA ALA A 437 -7.33 18.27 -18.87
C ALA A 437 -6.20 17.45 -19.52
N ALA A 438 -5.25 18.11 -20.20
CA ALA A 438 -4.12 17.42 -20.80
C ALA A 438 -3.13 16.93 -19.74
N PHE A 439 -2.84 17.74 -18.72
CA PHE A 439 -1.97 17.36 -17.61
C PHE A 439 -2.52 16.15 -16.84
N GLU A 440 -3.81 16.18 -16.50
CA GLU A 440 -4.51 15.07 -15.82
C GLU A 440 -4.54 13.80 -16.68
N SER A 441 -4.84 13.92 -17.98
CA SER A 441 -4.81 12.78 -18.90
C SER A 441 -3.41 12.17 -19.03
N ASN A 442 -2.35 12.99 -18.97
CA ASN A 442 -0.99 12.49 -18.99
C ASN A 442 -0.66 11.72 -17.71
N LEU A 443 -1.08 12.22 -16.54
CA LEU A 443 -0.93 11.51 -15.27
C LEU A 443 -1.66 10.17 -15.28
N ASP A 444 -2.90 10.12 -15.78
CA ASP A 444 -3.65 8.87 -15.93
C ASP A 444 -2.88 7.83 -16.75
N ALA A 445 -2.33 8.24 -17.90
CA ALA A 445 -1.55 7.36 -18.77
C ALA A 445 -0.26 6.87 -18.10
N ILE A 446 0.45 7.75 -17.39
CA ILE A 446 1.69 7.41 -16.68
C ILE A 446 1.40 6.44 -15.52
N VAL A 447 0.33 6.65 -14.75
CA VAL A 447 -0.04 5.80 -13.61
C VAL A 447 -0.54 4.44 -14.08
N ALA A 448 -1.30 4.39 -15.18
CA ALA A 448 -1.70 3.13 -15.80
C ALA A 448 -0.48 2.31 -16.25
N ASP A 449 0.53 2.97 -16.81
CA ASP A 449 1.78 2.33 -17.22
C ASP A 449 2.60 1.85 -16.00
N ALA A 450 2.70 2.69 -14.98
CA ALA A 450 3.35 2.34 -13.71
C ALA A 450 2.70 1.09 -13.08
N ALA A 451 1.36 0.98 -13.13
CA ALA A 451 0.62 -0.19 -12.66
C ALA A 451 0.91 -1.45 -13.49
N ALA A 452 1.07 -1.32 -14.81
CA ALA A 452 1.40 -2.45 -15.68
C ALA A 452 2.80 -3.02 -15.42
N HIS A 453 3.73 -2.19 -14.93
CA HIS A 453 5.12 -2.55 -14.64
C HIS A 453 5.40 -2.78 -13.13
N ASN A 454 4.38 -2.71 -12.29
CA ASN A 454 4.48 -3.03 -10.87
C ASN A 454 4.06 -4.49 -10.63
N ALA A 455 4.97 -5.43 -10.87
CA ALA A 455 4.66 -6.85 -10.91
C ALA A 455 4.08 -7.43 -9.60
N VAL A 456 4.33 -6.79 -8.45
CA VAL A 456 3.87 -7.26 -7.14
C VAL A 456 2.50 -6.69 -6.76
N LEU A 457 2.30 -5.38 -6.90
CA LEU A 457 1.07 -4.71 -6.42
C LEU A 457 0.12 -4.28 -7.53
N GLY A 458 0.53 -4.33 -8.80
CA GLY A 458 -0.25 -3.79 -9.91
C GLY A 458 -0.59 -2.32 -9.66
N SER A 459 -1.88 -1.98 -9.59
CA SER A 459 -2.37 -0.63 -9.27
C SER A 459 -2.46 -0.30 -7.78
N ALA A 460 -2.17 -1.24 -6.87
CA ALA A 460 -2.33 -1.06 -5.43
C ALA A 460 -1.12 -0.37 -4.75
N PHE A 461 -0.61 0.72 -5.35
CA PHE A 461 0.47 1.54 -4.79
C PHE A 461 -0.02 2.93 -4.41
N ASP A 462 0.68 3.54 -3.44
CA ASP A 462 0.38 4.89 -2.98
C ASP A 462 0.90 5.91 -4.00
N THR A 463 0.15 7.00 -4.25
CA THR A 463 0.54 8.03 -5.21
C THR A 463 0.79 9.37 -4.51
N ILE A 464 1.91 10.02 -4.83
CA ILE A 464 2.25 11.37 -4.34
C ILE A 464 2.57 12.26 -5.53
N VAL A 465 1.80 13.34 -5.68
CA VAL A 465 1.93 14.31 -6.76
C VAL A 465 2.48 15.61 -6.22
N CYS A 466 3.62 16.04 -6.73
CA CYS A 466 4.20 17.35 -6.47
C CYS A 466 4.29 18.15 -7.77
N THR A 467 3.46 19.18 -7.89
CA THR A 467 3.55 20.11 -9.01
C THR A 467 4.33 21.34 -8.58
N MET A 468 5.59 21.44 -9.04
CA MET A 468 6.51 22.57 -8.82
C MET A 468 6.56 23.09 -7.37
N ALA A 469 7.67 22.81 -6.67
CA ALA A 469 7.99 23.49 -5.42
C ALA A 469 8.21 25.01 -5.59
N THR A 470 8.64 25.70 -4.54
CA THR A 470 9.02 27.12 -4.52
C THR A 470 9.77 27.54 -5.79
N ARG A 471 9.37 28.66 -6.40
CA ARG A 471 10.07 29.29 -7.53
C ARG A 471 9.99 30.79 -7.45
N THR A 472 11.14 31.44 -7.64
CA THR A 472 11.27 32.91 -7.71
C THR A 472 11.43 33.40 -9.15
N SER A 473 11.63 32.49 -10.11
CA SER A 473 11.66 32.78 -11.54
C SER A 473 10.27 32.81 -12.17
N GLY A 474 9.97 33.83 -12.97
CA GLY A 474 8.80 33.85 -13.87
C GLY A 474 9.01 33.15 -15.22
N ALA A 475 10.17 32.52 -15.45
CA ALA A 475 10.50 31.89 -16.73
C ALA A 475 9.75 30.57 -16.98
N ALA A 476 9.13 29.99 -15.95
CA ALA A 476 8.38 28.73 -16.03
C ALA A 476 6.94 28.91 -16.51
N GLY A 477 6.52 30.14 -16.84
CA GLY A 477 5.16 30.45 -17.28
C GLY A 477 4.57 31.65 -16.55
N THR A 478 3.43 32.11 -17.03
CA THR A 478 2.63 33.15 -16.35
C THR A 478 2.03 32.61 -15.05
N ILE A 479 1.63 33.52 -14.14
CA ILE A 479 0.95 33.15 -12.88
C ILE A 479 -0.26 32.25 -13.14
N ALA A 480 -1.07 32.60 -14.15
CA ALA A 480 -2.24 31.82 -14.55
C ALA A 480 -1.87 30.39 -14.99
N GLN A 481 -0.82 30.22 -15.80
CA GLN A 481 -0.37 28.91 -16.26
C GLN A 481 0.16 28.05 -15.10
N ILE A 482 0.91 28.65 -14.16
CA ILE A 482 1.43 27.94 -12.99
C ILE A 482 0.28 27.49 -12.08
N HIS A 483 -0.71 28.36 -11.85
CA HIS A 483 -1.88 28.03 -11.05
C HIS A 483 -2.73 26.95 -11.71
N GLU A 484 -2.87 26.97 -13.04
CA GLU A 484 -3.56 25.92 -13.80
C GLU A 484 -2.95 24.54 -13.56
N ILE A 485 -1.62 24.41 -13.66
CA ILE A 485 -0.94 23.12 -13.44
C ILE A 485 -1.01 22.67 -11.97
N ARG A 486 -0.86 23.60 -11.01
CA ARG A 486 -1.03 23.28 -9.59
C ARG A 486 -2.46 22.84 -9.26
N ARG A 487 -3.47 23.49 -9.86
CA ARG A 487 -4.87 23.09 -9.76
C ARG A 487 -5.07 21.69 -10.30
N ALA A 488 -4.53 21.41 -11.49
CA ALA A 488 -4.61 20.11 -12.14
C ALA A 488 -3.99 19.00 -11.28
N GLY A 489 -2.77 19.20 -10.77
CA GLY A 489 -2.11 18.22 -9.90
C GLY A 489 -2.87 17.96 -8.59
N ARG A 490 -3.36 19.02 -7.93
CA ARG A 490 -4.15 18.89 -6.69
C ARG A 490 -5.49 18.20 -6.94
N HIS A 491 -6.19 18.59 -8.00
CA HIS A 491 -7.46 17.99 -8.41
C HIS A 491 -7.29 16.51 -8.73
N TRP A 492 -6.31 16.17 -9.59
CA TRP A 492 -6.01 14.80 -9.96
C TRP A 492 -5.71 13.93 -8.73
N ALA A 493 -4.85 14.39 -7.83
CA ALA A 493 -4.51 13.65 -6.62
C ALA A 493 -5.75 13.41 -5.75
N THR A 494 -6.59 14.43 -5.58
CA THR A 494 -7.83 14.31 -4.80
C THR A 494 -8.80 13.29 -5.40
N VAL A 495 -9.01 13.34 -6.72
CA VAL A 495 -9.94 12.44 -7.43
C VAL A 495 -9.44 11.00 -7.44
N ASN A 496 -8.12 10.79 -7.51
CA ASN A 496 -7.52 9.46 -7.62
C ASN A 496 -7.01 8.90 -6.27
N GLY A 497 -7.34 9.55 -5.14
CA GLY A 497 -6.93 9.09 -3.81
C GLY A 497 -5.42 9.20 -3.53
N GLY A 498 -4.71 10.02 -4.30
CA GLY A 498 -3.31 10.36 -4.09
C GLY A 498 -3.12 11.49 -3.09
N GLN A 499 -1.86 11.72 -2.71
CA GLN A 499 -1.45 12.82 -1.84
C GLN A 499 -0.87 13.95 -2.69
N TYR A 500 -1.20 15.19 -2.35
CA TYR A 500 -0.67 16.37 -3.04
C TYR A 500 0.36 17.09 -2.17
N VAL A 501 1.49 17.47 -2.77
CA VAL A 501 2.60 18.16 -2.12
C VAL A 501 2.93 19.42 -2.92
N GLU A 502 2.96 20.57 -2.26
CA GLU A 502 3.31 21.85 -2.89
C GLU A 502 4.16 22.68 -1.91
N PRO A 503 5.46 22.38 -1.80
CA PRO A 503 6.31 22.94 -0.76
C PRO A 503 6.86 24.30 -1.21
N HIS A 504 6.75 25.29 -0.34
CA HIS A 504 7.09 26.71 -0.59
C HIS A 504 8.16 27.26 0.38
N ASP A 505 8.48 26.53 1.43
CA ASP A 505 9.56 26.81 2.39
C ASP A 505 10.89 26.12 2.01
N VAL A 506 11.05 25.75 0.75
CA VAL A 506 12.27 25.11 0.26
C VAL A 506 13.32 26.18 -0.06
N THR A 507 14.48 26.10 0.58
CA THR A 507 15.62 26.96 0.26
C THR A 507 16.14 26.65 -1.14
N LEU A 508 16.14 27.67 -2.00
CA LEU A 508 16.59 27.54 -3.39
C LEU A 508 18.06 27.94 -3.57
N GLU A 509 18.76 27.23 -4.44
CA GLU A 509 20.13 27.56 -4.86
C GLU A 509 20.14 28.48 -6.09
N ASP A 510 19.13 28.35 -6.95
CA ASP A 510 18.86 29.27 -8.04
C ASP A 510 17.38 29.69 -8.02
N ALA A 511 16.87 30.35 -9.05
CA ALA A 511 15.49 30.86 -9.04
C ALA A 511 14.41 29.77 -9.17
N VAL A 512 14.79 28.51 -9.35
CA VAL A 512 13.89 27.38 -9.64
C VAL A 512 14.18 26.16 -8.79
N HIS A 513 15.42 25.89 -8.44
CA HIS A 513 15.84 24.61 -7.92
C HIS A 513 16.36 24.69 -6.49
N GLN A 514 16.03 23.66 -5.73
CA GLN A 514 16.44 23.52 -4.36
C GLN A 514 17.94 23.23 -4.22
N GLY A 515 18.55 23.82 -3.19
CA GLY A 515 19.88 23.47 -2.73
C GLY A 515 19.86 22.24 -1.81
N GLN A 516 21.03 21.83 -1.30
CA GLN A 516 21.09 20.71 -0.34
C GLN A 516 20.30 20.95 0.97
N PRO A 517 20.31 22.14 1.59
CA PRO A 517 19.42 22.43 2.72
C PRO A 517 17.93 22.34 2.34
N GLY A 518 17.53 22.92 1.21
CA GLY A 518 16.14 22.86 0.73
C GLY A 518 15.68 21.43 0.45
N ASN A 519 16.56 20.55 -0.01
CA ASN A 519 16.28 19.13 -0.21
C ASN A 519 15.91 18.40 1.10
N ILE A 520 16.35 18.87 2.28
CA ILE A 520 15.95 18.32 3.57
C ILE A 520 14.50 18.67 3.87
N THR A 521 14.12 19.95 3.73
CA THR A 521 12.75 20.41 3.89
C THR A 521 11.82 19.70 2.90
N LEU A 522 12.26 19.58 1.64
CA LEU A 522 11.53 18.82 0.62
C LEU A 522 11.32 17.36 1.03
N ALA A 523 12.34 16.70 1.59
CA ALA A 523 12.23 15.33 2.11
C ALA A 523 11.21 15.23 3.26
N HIS A 524 11.08 16.25 4.11
CA HIS A 524 10.09 16.29 5.18
C HIS A 524 8.66 16.32 4.63
N HIS A 525 8.39 17.14 3.61
CA HIS A 525 7.08 17.17 2.96
C HIS A 525 6.71 15.83 2.31
N PHE A 526 7.62 15.25 1.53
CA PHE A 526 7.39 13.96 0.90
C PHE A 526 7.28 12.83 1.93
N HIS A 527 8.02 12.90 3.04
CA HIS A 527 7.90 11.93 4.13
C HIS A 527 6.51 11.95 4.74
N ARG A 528 6.01 13.13 5.12
CA ARG A 528 4.65 13.32 5.65
C ARG A 528 3.57 12.78 4.71
N ALA A 529 3.68 13.09 3.42
CA ALA A 529 2.78 12.58 2.39
C ALA A 529 2.86 11.05 2.20
N ALA A 530 3.97 10.42 2.56
CA ALA A 530 4.15 8.97 2.43
C ALA A 530 3.72 8.16 3.66
N LEU A 531 3.38 8.80 4.79
CA LEU A 531 2.96 8.14 6.02
C LEU A 531 1.58 7.45 5.91
N PRO A 532 0.54 8.04 5.27
CA PRO A 532 -0.73 7.34 5.04
C PRO A 532 -0.56 6.00 4.33
N GLY A 533 0.39 5.90 3.40
CA GLY A 533 0.72 4.66 2.72
C GLY A 533 1.23 3.55 3.66
N LEU A 534 1.74 3.90 4.85
CA LEU A 534 2.11 2.94 5.89
C LEU A 534 0.96 2.62 6.85
N GLY A 535 -0.23 3.20 6.64
CA GLY A 535 -1.33 3.17 7.61
C GLY A 535 -1.03 4.02 8.86
N LEU A 536 -0.07 4.94 8.78
CA LEU A 536 0.28 5.84 9.87
C LEU A 536 -0.46 7.17 9.72
N SER A 537 -0.76 7.82 10.85
CA SER A 537 -1.24 9.20 10.84
C SER A 537 -0.16 10.13 10.29
N GLY A 538 -0.57 11.02 9.40
CA GLY A 538 0.30 12.02 8.82
C GLY A 538 -0.34 12.60 7.57
N SER A 539 -0.18 13.90 7.36
CA SER A 539 -0.49 14.54 6.09
C SER A 539 0.52 15.65 5.84
N ASN A 540 0.64 16.10 4.60
CA ASN A 540 1.37 17.32 4.28
C ASN A 540 0.46 18.57 4.26
N GLU A 541 -0.82 18.42 4.59
CA GLU A 541 -1.79 19.52 4.57
C GLU A 541 -1.61 20.40 5.80
N GLY A 542 -1.10 21.61 5.60
CA GLY A 542 -0.99 22.60 6.66
C GLY A 542 -2.22 23.51 6.78
N PRO A 543 -2.11 24.59 7.57
CA PRO A 543 -3.19 25.54 7.80
C PRO A 543 -3.75 26.13 6.50
N ALA A 544 -5.06 26.10 6.32
CA ALA A 544 -5.71 26.54 5.09
C ALA A 544 -6.52 27.83 5.32
N ILE A 545 -6.33 28.84 4.48
CA ILE A 545 -7.15 30.06 4.52
C ILE A 545 -8.56 29.70 4.02
N THR A 546 -9.57 29.93 4.84
CA THR A 546 -10.97 29.59 4.54
C THR A 546 -11.83 30.79 4.20
N GLY A 547 -11.34 32.01 4.48
CA GLY A 547 -12.04 33.23 4.09
C GLY A 547 -11.25 34.48 4.42
N ALA A 548 -11.62 35.58 3.78
CA ALA A 548 -11.05 36.89 4.03
C ALA A 548 -12.18 37.93 4.21
N ARG A 549 -11.98 38.87 5.13
CA ARG A 549 -12.91 39.99 5.35
C ARG A 549 -12.14 41.29 5.51
N ARG A 550 -12.74 42.39 5.06
CA ARG A 550 -12.24 43.75 5.29
C ARG A 550 -13.38 44.62 5.80
N ALA A 551 -13.15 45.45 6.82
CA ALA A 551 -14.14 46.42 7.26
C ALA A 551 -14.17 47.65 6.31
N PRO A 552 -15.32 48.33 6.13
CA PRO A 552 -15.39 49.56 5.35
C PRO A 552 -14.40 50.62 5.84
N GLY A 553 -13.64 51.22 4.93
CA GLY A 553 -12.62 52.23 5.26
C GLY A 553 -11.36 51.68 5.95
N SER A 554 -11.23 50.36 6.08
CA SER A 554 -10.10 49.72 6.75
C SER A 554 -9.00 49.32 5.77
N THR A 555 -7.75 49.49 6.19
CA THR A 555 -6.56 48.92 5.54
C THR A 555 -6.34 47.44 5.89
N ASP A 556 -7.04 46.93 6.89
CA ASP A 556 -6.78 45.62 7.47
C ASP A 556 -7.69 44.55 6.82
N ILE A 557 -7.05 43.56 6.22
CA ILE A 557 -7.67 42.35 5.70
C ILE A 557 -7.46 41.23 6.71
N VAL A 558 -8.56 40.71 7.27
CA VAL A 558 -8.53 39.61 8.24
C VAL A 558 -8.85 38.30 7.54
N LEU A 559 -7.87 37.40 7.52
CA LEU A 559 -7.96 36.04 6.99
C LEU A 559 -8.34 35.10 8.13
N SER A 560 -9.32 34.24 7.88
CA SER A 560 -9.67 33.12 8.77
C SER A 560 -8.94 31.88 8.29
N VAL A 561 -8.34 31.12 9.21
CA VAL A 561 -7.50 29.97 8.90
C VAL A 561 -8.04 28.73 9.60
N ALA A 562 -8.33 27.68 8.83
CA ALA A 562 -8.59 26.36 9.37
C ALA A 562 -7.25 25.68 9.70
N LEU A 563 -7.09 25.29 10.96
CA LEU A 563 -5.95 24.51 11.41
C LEU A 563 -6.17 23.02 11.09
N PRO A 564 -5.13 22.28 10.68
CA PRO A 564 -5.23 20.84 10.48
C PRO A 564 -5.50 20.13 11.82
N SER A 565 -6.00 18.90 11.73
CA SER A 565 -6.25 18.08 12.93
C SER A 565 -4.98 17.97 13.78
N GLY A 566 -5.11 18.22 15.09
CA GLY A 566 -4.00 18.17 16.04
C GLY A 566 -3.24 19.49 16.23
N ALA A 567 -3.39 20.46 15.33
CA ALA A 567 -2.84 21.80 15.50
C ALA A 567 -3.73 22.67 16.40
N SER A 568 -3.10 23.55 17.17
CA SER A 568 -3.78 24.47 18.09
C SER A 568 -3.49 25.95 17.82
N ALA A 569 -2.42 26.25 17.07
CA ALA A 569 -2.07 27.62 16.70
C ALA A 569 -1.25 27.70 15.41
N LEU A 570 -1.26 28.88 14.80
CA LEU A 570 -0.28 29.29 13.81
C LEU A 570 1.04 29.69 14.48
N VAL A 571 2.16 29.33 13.85
CA VAL A 571 3.51 29.67 14.27
C VAL A 571 4.18 30.48 13.17
N SER A 572 4.56 31.72 13.50
CA SER A 572 5.26 32.61 12.57
C SER A 572 6.78 32.49 12.73
N VAL A 573 7.48 32.44 11.59
CA VAL A 573 8.94 32.49 11.49
C VAL A 573 9.34 33.73 10.69
N GLY A 574 10.27 34.53 11.23
CA GLY A 574 10.77 35.76 10.61
C GLY A 574 9.67 36.77 10.29
N SER A 575 9.72 37.35 9.09
CA SER A 575 8.76 38.36 8.63
C SER A 575 7.96 37.81 7.44
N PRO A 576 6.85 37.09 7.66
CA PRO A 576 6.14 36.36 6.61
C PRO A 576 5.34 37.24 5.64
N ALA A 577 5.31 38.57 5.79
CA ALA A 577 4.55 39.45 4.89
C ALA A 577 4.84 39.26 3.39
N PRO A 578 6.09 39.05 2.93
CA PRO A 578 6.39 38.76 1.52
C PRO A 578 5.82 37.43 1.01
N ARG A 579 5.23 36.59 1.89
CA ARG A 579 4.52 35.36 1.49
C ARG A 579 3.10 35.62 1.01
N PHE A 580 2.61 36.86 1.13
CA PHE A 580 1.27 37.24 0.74
C PHE A 580 1.31 38.31 -0.33
N VAL A 581 0.42 38.19 -1.31
CA VAL A 581 0.21 39.20 -2.33
C VAL A 581 -1.27 39.53 -2.38
N VAL A 582 -1.59 40.82 -2.45
CA VAL A 582 -2.96 41.31 -2.53
C VAL A 582 -3.14 42.00 -3.87
N TYR A 583 -4.12 41.59 -4.66
CA TYR A 583 -4.47 42.19 -5.95
C TYR A 583 -5.85 42.85 -5.89
N PRO A 584 -6.15 43.79 -6.79
CA PRO A 584 -7.54 44.10 -7.14
C PRO A 584 -8.28 42.82 -7.56
N GLU A 585 -9.59 42.74 -7.31
CA GLU A 585 -10.42 41.60 -7.70
C GLU A 585 -10.22 41.21 -9.18
N GLY A 586 -9.98 39.91 -9.41
CA GLY A 586 -9.77 39.32 -10.72
C GLY A 586 -8.42 39.63 -11.39
N ALA A 587 -7.54 40.39 -10.72
CA ALA A 587 -6.23 40.75 -11.25
C ALA A 587 -5.12 39.81 -10.77
N LEU A 588 -4.12 39.59 -11.63
CA LEU A 588 -2.87 38.89 -11.31
C LEU A 588 -1.64 39.80 -11.54
N SER A 589 -1.88 41.12 -11.58
CA SER A 589 -0.84 42.15 -11.74
C SER A 589 -1.26 43.42 -11.02
N GLY A 590 -0.30 44.28 -10.69
CA GLY A 590 -0.57 45.51 -9.95
C GLY A 590 -0.91 45.26 -8.48
N ALA A 591 -0.07 44.47 -7.79
CA ALA A 591 -0.24 44.16 -6.38
C ALA A 591 -0.33 45.44 -5.52
N LEU A 592 -1.26 45.45 -4.58
CA LEU A 592 -1.39 46.49 -3.57
C LEU A 592 -0.25 46.38 -2.57
N SER A 593 0.32 47.52 -2.18
CA SER A 593 1.42 47.56 -1.22
C SER A 593 0.92 47.27 0.20
N LEU A 594 1.66 46.43 0.94
CA LEU A 594 1.46 46.24 2.37
C LEU A 594 2.12 47.38 3.17
N ASP A 595 1.66 47.61 4.40
CA ASP A 595 2.22 48.59 5.32
C ASP A 595 3.71 48.33 5.58
N GLY A 596 4.55 49.36 5.51
CA GLY A 596 6.00 49.19 5.61
C GLY A 596 6.53 48.87 7.02
N SER A 597 5.69 48.93 8.06
CA SER A 597 6.10 48.78 9.46
C SER A 597 5.49 47.55 10.15
N THR A 598 4.19 47.33 9.95
CA THR A 598 3.39 46.26 10.54
C THR A 598 2.53 45.58 9.47
N PRO A 599 3.15 45.04 8.40
CA PRO A 599 2.43 44.51 7.25
C PRO A 599 1.56 43.29 7.57
N ILE A 600 1.91 42.54 8.62
CA ILE A 600 1.25 41.29 8.98
C ILE A 600 1.20 41.11 10.49
N THR A 601 0.09 40.59 11.00
CA THR A 601 -0.06 40.08 12.37
C THR A 601 -0.62 38.67 12.31
N VAL A 602 0.02 37.73 12.99
CA VAL A 602 -0.38 36.32 13.04
C VAL A 602 -1.00 36.03 14.41
N GLY A 603 -2.29 35.68 14.42
CA GLY A 603 -3.03 35.21 15.60
C GLY A 603 -3.03 33.68 15.70
N THR A 604 -3.86 33.13 16.58
CA THR A 604 -3.98 31.68 16.78
C THR A 604 -4.50 30.95 15.54
N ASP A 605 -5.55 31.47 14.92
CA ASP A 605 -6.28 30.90 13.77
C ASP A 605 -6.64 32.00 12.74
N THR A 606 -5.99 33.15 12.83
CA THR A 606 -6.25 34.32 12.00
C THR A 606 -4.96 34.98 11.56
N ILE A 607 -4.97 35.56 10.36
CA ILE A 607 -3.87 36.37 9.84
C ILE A 607 -4.44 37.72 9.44
N THR A 608 -3.85 38.81 9.90
CA THR A 608 -4.23 40.16 9.47
C THR A 608 -3.15 40.73 8.57
N LEU A 609 -3.50 41.02 7.32
CA LEU A 609 -2.66 41.75 6.37
C LEU A 609 -3.06 43.22 6.39
N LYS A 610 -2.09 44.12 6.51
CA LYS A 610 -2.33 45.56 6.52
C LYS A 610 -1.84 46.19 5.23
N LEU A 611 -2.75 46.81 4.49
CA LEU A 611 -2.44 47.57 3.29
C LEU A 611 -1.82 48.93 3.65
N ALA A 612 -0.95 49.45 2.78
CA ALA A 612 -0.35 50.78 2.94
C ALA A 612 -1.38 51.92 2.77
N SER A 613 -2.49 51.65 2.08
CA SER A 613 -3.60 52.58 1.87
C SER A 613 -4.92 51.82 1.72
N ASP A 614 -6.02 52.45 2.15
CA ASP A 614 -7.37 51.89 1.97
C ASP A 614 -7.68 51.77 0.46
N PRO A 615 -7.99 50.55 -0.05
CA PRO A 615 -8.35 50.36 -1.45
C PRO A 615 -9.77 50.87 -1.78
N GLY A 616 -10.50 51.43 -0.80
CA GLY A 616 -11.86 51.92 -0.94
C GLY A 616 -12.88 50.79 -0.82
N ASN A 617 -13.99 50.87 -1.56
CA ASN A 617 -15.08 49.87 -1.49
C ASN A 617 -14.91 48.68 -2.46
N VAL A 618 -13.70 48.45 -2.99
CA VAL A 618 -13.44 47.37 -3.96
C VAL A 618 -13.14 46.04 -3.27
N VAL A 619 -13.53 44.93 -3.87
CA VAL A 619 -13.05 43.61 -3.43
C VAL A 619 -11.57 43.50 -3.79
N VAL A 620 -10.81 42.82 -2.93
CA VAL A 620 -9.40 42.53 -3.17
C VAL A 620 -9.17 41.03 -3.03
N ASP A 621 -8.28 40.50 -3.87
CA ASP A 621 -7.94 39.10 -3.91
C ASP A 621 -6.63 38.85 -3.17
N VAL A 622 -6.66 37.97 -2.19
CA VAL A 622 -5.47 37.59 -1.42
C VAL A 622 -4.94 36.26 -1.91
N TYR A 623 -3.64 36.21 -2.18
CA TYR A 623 -2.89 35.00 -2.47
C TYR A 623 -1.79 34.77 -1.44
N ALA A 624 -1.80 33.61 -0.79
CA ALA A 624 -0.70 33.11 0.01
C ALA A 624 0.20 32.21 -0.85
N LEU A 625 1.51 32.39 -0.70
CA LEU A 625 2.56 31.63 -1.40
C LEU A 625 2.43 31.75 -2.94
N GLY A 626 2.21 32.99 -3.39
CA GLY A 626 2.03 33.33 -4.80
C GLY A 626 3.27 33.08 -5.66
N HIS A 627 3.07 33.12 -6.98
CA HIS A 627 4.13 33.01 -7.98
C HIS A 627 4.33 34.34 -8.74
N PRO A 628 5.56 34.73 -9.11
CA PRO A 628 6.81 34.25 -8.52
C PRO A 628 6.86 34.52 -7.02
N ASP A 629 7.56 33.66 -6.27
CA ASP A 629 7.66 33.79 -4.82
C ASP A 629 8.36 35.11 -4.45
N PRO A 630 7.67 36.04 -3.75
CA PRO A 630 8.23 37.36 -3.45
C PRO A 630 9.33 37.31 -2.38
N SER A 631 9.46 36.22 -1.63
CA SER A 631 10.42 36.09 -0.52
C SER A 631 11.85 35.78 -0.96
N GLY A 632 12.09 35.53 -2.25
CA GLY A 632 13.42 35.26 -2.77
C GLY A 632 14.00 33.91 -2.31
N THR A 633 15.32 33.86 -2.07
CA THR A 633 16.03 32.62 -1.72
C THR A 633 15.96 32.25 -0.24
N THR A 634 15.38 33.11 0.61
CA THR A 634 15.25 32.92 2.07
C THR A 634 13.83 32.50 2.46
N ALA A 635 13.22 31.65 1.64
CA ALA A 635 11.83 31.25 1.77
C ALA A 635 11.53 30.66 3.17
N ASP A 636 12.32 29.72 3.64
CA ASP A 636 12.22 29.07 4.94
C ASP A 636 12.29 30.04 6.14
N GLN A 637 12.93 31.19 5.95
CA GLN A 637 13.16 32.17 7.03
C GLN A 637 11.98 33.11 7.27
N ASN A 638 10.99 33.11 6.38
CA ASN A 638 9.84 34.02 6.42
C ASN A 638 8.56 33.22 6.12
N MET A 639 8.03 32.48 7.10
CA MET A 639 6.96 31.51 6.86
C MET A 639 5.94 31.46 8.00
N ILE A 640 4.77 30.90 7.72
CA ILE A 640 3.75 30.54 8.71
C ILE A 640 3.57 29.03 8.68
N TYR A 641 3.64 28.41 9.86
CA TYR A 641 3.44 26.98 10.08
C TYR A 641 2.25 26.73 11.01
N ASP A 642 1.79 25.48 11.10
CA ASP A 642 1.11 25.00 12.31
C ASP A 642 2.10 24.70 13.46
N ASP A 643 1.59 24.45 14.65
CA ASP A 643 2.33 23.98 15.82
C ASP A 643 2.31 22.44 15.96
N HIS A 644 1.78 21.71 14.98
CA HIS A 644 1.53 20.28 15.12
C HIS A 644 2.69 19.40 14.65
N VAL A 645 3.23 18.64 15.60
CA VAL A 645 4.18 17.57 15.35
C VAL A 645 3.47 16.22 15.51
N ASP A 646 3.22 15.54 14.38
CA ASP A 646 2.47 14.27 14.27
C ASP A 646 3.21 13.05 14.87
N GLY A 647 4.27 13.27 15.66
CA GLY A 647 5.23 12.21 16.01
C GLY A 647 6.07 11.73 14.81
N ASP A 648 6.05 12.45 13.69
CA ASP A 648 6.81 12.19 12.45
C ASP A 648 8.33 12.44 12.58
N GLY A 649 8.79 12.83 13.77
CA GLY A 649 10.19 13.16 14.07
C GLY A 649 10.68 14.41 13.34
N ILE A 650 9.78 15.29 12.90
CA ILE A 650 10.06 16.60 12.32
C ILE A 650 9.69 17.66 13.37
N THR A 651 10.55 18.66 13.58
CA THR A 651 10.42 19.61 14.69
C THR A 651 9.63 20.87 14.36
N ASN A 652 9.42 21.18 13.08
CA ASN A 652 8.55 22.26 12.62
C ASN A 652 7.20 21.69 12.13
N GLY A 653 6.15 22.49 12.20
CA GLY A 653 4.82 22.13 11.67
C GLY A 653 4.76 22.10 10.16
N ARG A 654 3.56 22.01 9.58
CA ARG A 654 3.36 22.16 8.12
C ARG A 654 3.20 23.62 7.78
N GLN A 655 3.77 24.03 6.64
CA GLN A 655 3.60 25.37 6.12
C GLN A 655 2.11 25.67 5.85
N ILE A 656 1.73 26.95 5.87
CA ILE A 656 0.42 27.39 5.39
C ILE A 656 0.16 26.87 3.97
N ALA A 657 -1.07 26.43 3.70
CA ALA A 657 -1.44 25.91 2.40
C ALA A 657 -1.43 27.03 1.34
N PRO A 658 -0.82 26.79 0.16
CA PRO A 658 -0.87 27.74 -0.94
C PRO A 658 -2.30 27.93 -1.46
N THR A 659 -2.67 29.18 -1.74
CA THR A 659 -3.95 29.53 -2.36
C THR A 659 -3.80 29.50 -3.87
N ILE A 660 -4.37 28.47 -4.51
CA ILE A 660 -4.36 28.34 -5.98
C ILE A 660 -5.37 29.30 -6.61
N ASP A 661 -6.52 29.48 -5.95
CA ASP A 661 -7.54 30.46 -6.30
C ASP A 661 -7.51 31.63 -5.31
N ALA A 662 -7.94 32.81 -5.76
CA ALA A 662 -8.00 34.00 -4.93
C ALA A 662 -8.90 33.79 -3.70
N VAL A 663 -8.45 34.26 -2.54
CA VAL A 663 -9.32 34.45 -1.39
C VAL A 663 -9.86 35.87 -1.44
N ALA A 664 -11.07 36.02 -1.96
CA ALA A 664 -11.73 37.33 -2.06
C ALA A 664 -12.02 37.90 -0.68
N ALA A 665 -11.47 39.07 -0.39
CA ALA A 665 -11.74 39.83 0.82
C ALA A 665 -12.89 40.81 0.57
N LEU A 666 -14.10 40.38 0.91
CA LEU A 666 -15.30 41.19 0.79
C LEU A 666 -15.30 42.32 1.83
N VAL A 667 -15.88 43.46 1.45
CA VAL A 667 -16.18 44.55 2.38
C VAL A 667 -17.34 44.11 3.27
N ALA A 668 -17.03 43.73 4.50
CA ALA A 668 -18.01 43.32 5.49
C ALA A 668 -18.70 44.56 6.08
N TYR A 669 -19.85 44.94 5.53
CA TYR A 669 -20.72 45.93 6.17
C TYR A 669 -21.36 45.31 7.42
N SER A 670 -20.76 45.49 8.59
CA SER A 670 -21.42 45.18 9.85
C SER A 670 -22.38 46.30 10.23
N GLY A 671 -23.57 46.28 9.65
CA GLY A 671 -24.70 47.03 10.16
C GLY A 671 -25.58 46.13 11.01
N SER A 672 -25.57 46.28 12.34
CA SER A 672 -26.81 46.01 13.08
C SER A 672 -27.74 47.18 12.77
N ALA A 673 -28.56 47.01 11.74
CA ALA A 673 -29.61 47.97 11.49
C ALA A 673 -30.69 47.75 12.55
N ALA A 674 -30.59 48.47 13.67
CA ALA A 674 -31.77 48.79 14.45
C ALA A 674 -32.61 49.76 13.62
N VAL A 675 -33.30 49.24 12.60
CA VAL A 675 -34.24 50.02 11.82
C VAL A 675 -35.46 50.26 12.70
N THR A 676 -35.52 51.43 13.31
CA THR A 676 -36.82 51.97 13.72
C THR A 676 -37.44 52.50 12.43
N MET A 677 -38.34 51.74 11.80
CA MET A 677 -38.98 52.19 10.57
C MET A 677 -39.99 53.30 10.88
N GLU A 678 -39.62 54.55 10.63
CA GLU A 678 -40.59 55.54 10.15
C GLU A 678 -40.57 55.47 8.61
N ALA A 679 -41.68 55.00 8.03
CA ALA A 679 -42.01 54.90 6.60
C ALA A 679 -40.84 54.89 5.58
N MET A 680 -40.50 53.72 5.03
CA MET A 680 -39.61 53.61 3.86
C MET A 680 -40.41 53.35 2.58
N THR A 681 -40.17 54.15 1.53
CA THR A 681 -40.58 53.89 0.14
C THR A 681 -39.37 53.33 -0.61
N ALA A 682 -39.47 52.15 -1.24
CA ALA A 682 -38.38 51.54 -2.00
C ALA A 682 -38.55 51.77 -3.52
N SER A 683 -37.50 52.27 -4.18
CA SER A 683 -37.33 52.21 -5.65
C SER A 683 -35.96 51.62 -5.96
N GLY A 684 -35.90 50.54 -6.73
CA GLY A 684 -34.64 49.86 -7.08
C GLY A 684 -34.19 50.14 -8.51
N ALA A 685 -32.94 50.55 -8.67
CA ALA A 685 -32.16 50.32 -9.87
C ALA A 685 -30.74 49.93 -9.42
N GLY A 686 -30.38 48.65 -9.59
CA GLY A 686 -29.06 48.11 -9.23
C GLY A 686 -29.18 46.78 -8.50
N GLY A 687 -28.72 45.71 -9.15
CA GLY A 687 -28.71 44.36 -8.60
C GLY A 687 -27.62 44.18 -7.55
N SER A 688 -28.01 43.83 -6.33
CA SER A 688 -27.15 43.21 -5.33
C SER A 688 -28.02 42.42 -4.36
N THR A 689 -27.64 41.17 -4.10
CA THR A 689 -28.29 40.25 -3.16
C THR A 689 -27.84 40.59 -1.74
N VAL A 690 -28.80 40.77 -0.83
CA VAL A 690 -28.53 41.00 0.61
C VAL A 690 -28.95 39.73 1.36
N ASP A 691 -27.99 39.01 1.95
CA ASP A 691 -28.24 37.93 2.89
C ASP A 691 -28.02 38.43 4.32
N GLY A 692 -29.10 38.51 5.10
CA GLY A 692 -29.07 38.84 6.52
C GLY A 692 -30.27 38.22 7.24
N SER A 693 -30.04 37.65 8.43
CA SER A 693 -31.15 37.27 9.31
C SER A 693 -31.50 38.47 10.20
N ALA A 694 -32.74 38.94 10.12
CA ALA A 694 -33.25 40.03 10.94
C ALA A 694 -34.30 39.47 11.91
N THR A 695 -34.11 39.69 13.21
CA THR A 695 -35.18 39.53 14.20
C THR A 695 -35.94 40.86 14.27
N ILE A 696 -37.09 40.93 13.61
CA ILE A 696 -37.91 42.14 13.58
C ILE A 696 -38.81 42.16 14.82
N SER A 697 -38.70 43.19 15.65
CA SER A 697 -39.69 43.52 16.68
C SER A 697 -40.31 44.85 16.30
N MET A 698 -41.56 44.86 15.83
CA MET A 698 -42.28 46.09 15.48
C MET A 698 -43.12 46.56 16.67
N SER A 699 -42.89 47.78 17.15
CA SER A 699 -43.86 48.52 17.94
C SER A 699 -44.79 49.29 17.00
N ALA A 700 -46.10 49.06 17.13
CA ALA A 700 -47.25 49.81 16.59
C ALA A 700 -47.08 50.49 15.20
N MET A 701 -47.73 49.92 14.19
CA MET A 701 -47.95 50.58 12.89
C MET A 701 -49.21 51.47 12.94
N GLU A 702 -49.06 52.77 12.72
CA GLU A 702 -50.18 53.69 12.47
C GLU A 702 -50.38 53.84 10.95
N ILE A 703 -51.53 53.38 10.42
CA ILE A 703 -51.91 53.56 9.01
C ILE A 703 -52.94 54.68 8.94
N ALA A 704 -52.55 55.84 8.40
CA ALA A 704 -53.49 56.87 7.98
C ALA A 704 -53.59 56.87 6.44
N ALA A 705 -54.77 56.53 5.91
CA ALA A 705 -55.06 56.62 4.49
C ALA A 705 -56.16 57.66 4.25
N SER A 706 -55.82 58.79 3.62
CA SER A 706 -56.79 59.70 3.01
C SER A 706 -56.74 59.53 1.49
N GLY A 707 -57.59 58.68 0.94
CA GLY A 707 -57.66 58.49 -0.51
C GLY A 707 -58.60 57.35 -0.89
N VAL A 708 -59.52 57.64 -1.80
CA VAL A 708 -60.47 56.68 -2.37
C VAL A 708 -59.82 55.99 -3.57
N GLN A 709 -59.15 54.85 -3.37
CA GLN A 709 -58.98 53.78 -4.38
C GLN A 709 -58.60 52.45 -3.69
N PRO A 710 -59.01 51.28 -4.24
CA PRO A 710 -58.91 49.99 -3.58
C PRO A 710 -57.49 49.41 -3.60
N ALA A 711 -56.95 49.04 -2.44
CA ALA A 711 -55.72 48.28 -2.32
C ALA A 711 -56.05 46.79 -2.08
N GLN A 712 -55.66 45.92 -3.03
CA GLN A 712 -55.55 44.48 -2.82
C GLN A 712 -54.11 44.15 -2.47
N GLY A 713 -53.86 43.64 -1.26
CA GLY A 713 -52.58 43.09 -0.85
C GLY A 713 -52.79 42.04 0.23
N ALA A 714 -52.30 40.82 0.00
CA ALA A 714 -52.26 39.79 1.02
C ALA A 714 -51.01 40.02 1.87
N ALA A 715 -51.20 40.39 3.14
CA ALA A 715 -50.12 40.53 4.11
C ALA A 715 -50.34 39.54 5.26
N SER A 716 -49.39 38.63 5.48
CA SER A 716 -49.29 37.82 6.69
C SER A 716 -48.47 38.62 7.70
N ILE A 717 -49.11 39.16 8.73
CA ILE A 717 -48.47 40.00 9.74
C ILE A 717 -48.72 39.38 11.12
N ASP A 718 -47.64 39.01 11.81
CA ASP A 718 -47.64 38.67 13.23
C ASP A 718 -47.35 39.96 14.01
N MET A 719 -48.36 40.52 14.68
CA MET A 719 -48.21 41.73 15.51
C MET A 719 -49.01 41.57 16.80
N GLY A 720 -48.37 41.94 17.92
CA GLY A 720 -49.06 42.16 19.19
C GLY A 720 -50.17 43.20 19.02
N GLY A 721 -51.36 42.86 19.51
CA GLY A 721 -52.61 43.63 19.58
C GLY A 721 -52.66 45.01 18.88
N PRO A 722 -53.26 45.13 17.69
CA PRO A 722 -53.54 46.43 17.08
C PRO A 722 -54.71 47.14 17.78
N VAL A 723 -54.55 48.43 18.07
CA VAL A 723 -55.67 49.35 18.40
C VAL A 723 -56.12 49.99 17.08
N VAL A 724 -57.36 49.75 16.67
CA VAL A 724 -57.97 50.36 15.47
C VAL A 724 -59.00 51.39 15.92
N THR A 725 -58.75 52.67 15.61
CA THR A 725 -59.76 53.73 15.70
C THR A 725 -60.02 54.26 14.29
N GLY A 726 -61.25 54.10 13.79
CA GLY A 726 -61.65 54.64 12.50
C GLY A 726 -63.12 55.07 12.52
N SER A 727 -63.38 56.33 12.18
CA SER A 727 -64.72 56.87 11.90
C SER A 727 -64.94 56.89 10.39
N GLY A 728 -65.60 55.87 9.85
CA GLY A 728 -65.97 55.83 8.43
C GLY A 728 -66.47 54.45 7.98
N ASN A 729 -67.47 54.45 7.10
CA ASN A 729 -68.08 53.23 6.56
C ASN A 729 -67.21 52.63 5.46
N VAL A 730 -66.59 51.46 5.70
CA VAL A 730 -65.90 50.68 4.66
C VAL A 730 -66.22 49.18 4.82
N PRO A 731 -66.69 48.47 3.77
CA PRO A 731 -66.84 47.02 3.78
C PRO A 731 -65.48 46.32 3.56
N VAL A 732 -65.15 45.34 4.41
CA VAL A 732 -63.92 44.53 4.31
C VAL A 732 -64.30 43.08 3.97
N SER A 733 -63.65 42.53 2.94
CA SER A 733 -63.75 41.13 2.51
C SER A 733 -62.35 40.57 2.33
N GLY A 734 -61.99 39.56 3.14
CA GLY A 734 -60.69 38.88 3.08
C GLY A 734 -60.60 37.81 4.17
N ALA A 735 -60.03 36.65 3.85
CA ALA A 735 -59.78 35.58 4.81
C ALA A 735 -58.51 35.90 5.60
N ALA A 736 -58.62 35.94 6.93
CA ALA A 736 -57.49 36.17 7.84
C ALA A 736 -57.42 35.04 8.87
N SER A 737 -56.24 34.40 9.02
CA SER A 737 -55.92 33.59 10.18
C SER A 737 -55.25 34.49 11.22
N ILE A 738 -55.95 34.79 12.31
CA ILE A 738 -55.43 35.63 13.40
C ILE A 738 -55.44 34.79 14.66
N THR A 739 -54.34 34.81 15.41
CA THR A 739 -54.27 34.34 16.81
C THR A 739 -54.27 35.58 17.71
N PRO A 740 -55.41 36.04 18.25
CA PRO A 740 -55.43 37.25 19.05
C PRO A 740 -55.11 36.94 20.52
N GLY A 741 -54.10 37.62 21.07
CA GLY A 741 -54.15 38.06 22.47
C GLY A 741 -55.31 39.05 22.66
N ALA A 742 -55.77 39.23 23.91
CA ALA A 742 -56.99 39.94 24.28
C ALA A 742 -57.29 41.21 23.45
N LEU A 743 -58.46 41.26 22.82
CA LEU A 743 -58.97 42.39 22.05
C LEU A 743 -59.86 43.28 22.94
N ALA A 744 -59.49 44.54 23.14
CA ALA A 744 -60.38 45.56 23.69
C ALA A 744 -60.96 46.38 22.53
N ALA A 745 -62.26 46.23 22.27
CA ALA A 745 -62.99 47.01 21.26
C ALA A 745 -63.96 47.98 21.95
N VAL A 746 -63.79 49.28 21.72
CA VAL A 746 -64.77 50.32 22.07
C VAL A 746 -65.15 51.02 20.77
N GLY A 747 -66.40 50.85 20.34
CA GLY A 747 -66.92 51.49 19.14
C GLY A 747 -68.45 51.55 19.14
N THR A 748 -69.00 52.74 18.99
CA THR A 748 -70.44 53.00 18.81
C THR A 748 -70.78 52.92 17.32
N GLY A 749 -71.11 51.73 16.82
CA GLY A 749 -71.50 51.55 15.41
C GLY A 749 -71.89 50.11 15.07
N SER A 750 -72.79 49.96 14.09
CA SER A 750 -73.35 48.67 13.64
C SER A 750 -72.48 48.03 12.56
N VAL A 751 -72.00 46.80 12.78
CA VAL A 751 -71.24 46.00 11.80
C VAL A 751 -71.92 44.65 11.56
N ARG A 752 -72.05 44.23 10.28
CA ARG A 752 -72.51 42.90 9.85
C ARG A 752 -71.28 42.11 9.36
N VAL A 753 -70.95 41.00 10.00
CA VAL A 753 -69.82 40.12 9.64
C VAL A 753 -70.34 38.81 9.03
N GLN A 754 -69.77 38.37 7.92
CA GLN A 754 -70.10 37.09 7.26
C GLN A 754 -68.80 36.39 6.84
N GLY A 755 -68.45 35.27 7.48
CA GLY A 755 -67.24 34.49 7.19
C GLY A 755 -67.09 33.29 8.14
N ALA A 756 -66.57 32.18 7.64
CA ALA A 756 -66.36 30.93 8.40
C ALA A 756 -65.06 30.99 9.21
N LEU A 757 -65.14 30.60 10.48
CA LEU A 757 -64.08 30.78 11.48
C LEU A 757 -63.81 29.45 12.19
N ALA A 758 -62.58 28.96 12.15
CA ALA A 758 -62.12 27.80 12.92
C ALA A 758 -61.23 28.31 14.06
N ILE A 759 -61.70 28.24 15.32
CA ILE A 759 -60.94 28.64 16.50
C ILE A 759 -60.83 27.47 17.46
N THR A 760 -59.64 27.24 18.00
CA THR A 760 -59.39 26.44 19.20
C THR A 760 -59.40 27.39 20.40
N PHE A 761 -60.42 27.34 21.25
CA PHE A 761 -60.52 28.21 22.43
C PHE A 761 -59.94 27.55 23.69
N ALA A 762 -59.10 28.30 24.41
CA ALA A 762 -59.00 28.25 25.87
C ALA A 762 -60.26 28.94 26.47
N PRO A 763 -60.63 28.73 27.75
CA PRO A 763 -61.95 29.10 28.27
C PRO A 763 -62.29 30.59 28.05
N ILE A 764 -63.46 30.84 27.45
CA ILE A 764 -64.02 32.19 27.26
C ILE A 764 -64.93 32.51 28.45
N GLU A 765 -64.69 33.64 29.11
CA GLU A 765 -65.67 34.30 29.98
C GLU A 765 -66.46 35.31 29.15
N VAL A 766 -67.78 35.11 29.01
CA VAL A 766 -68.67 36.02 28.25
C VAL A 766 -69.53 36.79 29.24
N SER A 767 -69.29 38.09 29.38
CA SER A 767 -70.22 39.02 30.03
C SER A 767 -70.73 40.04 29.01
N GLY A 768 -72.04 40.03 28.75
CA GLY A 768 -72.71 41.01 27.91
C GLY A 768 -74.08 41.36 28.49
N ALA A 769 -74.28 42.63 28.83
CA ALA A 769 -75.60 43.17 29.16
C ALA A 769 -76.23 43.74 27.88
N SER A 770 -76.88 42.90 27.06
CA SER A 770 -77.79 43.37 26.01
C SER A 770 -78.75 42.26 25.55
N ALA A 771 -79.92 42.69 25.07
CA ALA A 771 -81.13 41.87 24.88
C ALA A 771 -81.21 41.10 23.53
N GLY A 772 -80.08 40.79 22.89
CA GLY A 772 -80.05 40.09 21.60
C GLY A 772 -79.49 38.67 21.72
N GLY A 773 -80.31 37.66 21.45
CA GLY A 773 -79.91 36.25 21.50
C GLY A 773 -78.82 35.87 20.49
N ILE A 774 -77.92 34.96 20.88
CA ILE A 774 -76.83 34.43 20.05
C ILE A 774 -77.32 33.14 19.37
N ALA A 775 -77.20 33.05 18.03
CA ALA A 775 -77.52 31.86 17.25
C ALA A 775 -76.36 31.50 16.31
N GLY A 776 -75.83 30.28 16.46
CA GLY A 776 -74.80 29.70 15.59
C GLY A 776 -74.59 28.21 15.91
N ALA A 777 -74.39 27.39 14.88
CA ALA A 777 -74.06 25.97 15.04
C ALA A 777 -72.55 25.82 15.31
N ALA A 778 -72.18 25.16 16.40
CA ALA A 778 -70.79 24.89 16.76
C ALA A 778 -70.53 23.38 16.79
N SER A 779 -69.48 22.90 16.10
CA SER A 779 -68.86 21.61 16.42
C SER A 779 -67.74 21.87 17.42
N VAL A 780 -67.80 21.20 18.56
CA VAL A 780 -66.95 21.51 19.72
C VAL A 780 -66.27 20.22 20.18
N GLN A 781 -64.95 20.17 20.12
CA GLN A 781 -64.15 19.12 20.74
C GLN A 781 -63.56 19.68 22.04
N LEU A 782 -64.17 19.35 23.18
CA LEU A 782 -63.75 19.82 24.51
C LEU A 782 -62.95 18.75 25.26
N ALA A 783 -61.85 19.17 25.90
CA ALA A 783 -61.40 18.58 27.14
C ALA A 783 -62.41 18.95 28.26
N PRO A 784 -62.60 18.10 29.30
CA PRO A 784 -63.84 18.05 30.08
C PRO A 784 -64.21 19.38 30.76
N PRO A 785 -65.41 19.97 30.50
CA PRO A 785 -65.88 21.14 31.21
C PRO A 785 -66.53 20.77 32.56
N VAL A 786 -66.28 21.58 33.59
CA VAL A 786 -67.08 21.64 34.81
C VAL A 786 -68.22 22.65 34.57
N LEU A 787 -69.48 22.24 34.71
CA LEU A 787 -70.64 23.13 34.60
C LEU A 787 -71.12 23.55 36.00
N VAL A 788 -71.16 24.85 36.27
CA VAL A 788 -71.88 25.42 37.43
C VAL A 788 -72.89 26.43 36.88
N SER A 789 -74.17 26.29 37.23
CA SER A 789 -75.27 27.15 36.81
C SER A 789 -75.90 27.81 38.03
N SER A 790 -76.03 29.14 38.00
CA SER A 790 -76.87 29.92 38.91
C SER A 790 -77.73 30.90 38.11
N GLY A 791 -78.69 30.37 37.35
CA GLY A 791 -79.61 31.19 36.54
C GLY A 791 -80.75 30.38 35.90
N SER A 792 -81.95 30.95 35.89
CA SER A 792 -83.22 30.28 35.59
C SER A 792 -83.64 30.32 34.11
N ALA A 793 -82.80 29.81 33.20
CA ALA A 793 -83.22 29.58 31.81
C ALA A 793 -82.57 28.32 31.19
N PRO A 794 -83.32 27.52 30.41
CA PRO A 794 -82.90 26.19 29.97
C PRO A 794 -81.96 26.23 28.76
N ILE A 795 -80.90 25.41 28.80
CA ILE A 795 -79.97 25.20 27.68
C ILE A 795 -80.44 24.00 26.86
N ARG A 796 -80.57 24.14 25.53
CA ARG A 796 -80.80 23.03 24.58
C ARG A 796 -79.72 23.03 23.50
N GLY A 797 -78.99 21.92 23.39
CA GLY A 797 -78.06 21.63 22.29
C GLY A 797 -77.63 20.16 22.33
N LEU A 798 -77.62 19.50 21.16
CA LEU A 798 -77.15 18.12 20.96
C LEU A 798 -75.62 18.13 20.73
N SER A 799 -74.88 17.18 21.31
CA SER A 799 -73.43 17.01 21.06
C SER A 799 -73.08 15.55 20.73
N SER A 800 -72.07 15.34 19.88
CA SER A 800 -71.39 14.06 19.67
C SER A 800 -69.89 14.26 19.92
N ILE A 801 -69.29 13.43 20.78
CA ILE A 801 -67.88 13.54 21.22
C ILE A 801 -67.15 12.24 20.88
N SER A 802 -65.95 12.33 20.32
CA SER A 802 -65.04 11.21 20.06
C SER A 802 -63.67 11.49 20.71
N LEU A 803 -63.15 10.55 21.51
CA LEU A 803 -61.87 10.66 22.22
C LEU A 803 -61.02 9.38 21.99
N SER A 804 -59.70 9.56 21.85
CA SER A 804 -58.68 8.50 21.92
C SER A 804 -57.35 9.09 22.44
N PRO A 805 -56.49 8.30 23.09
CA PRO A 805 -56.23 8.45 24.52
C PRO A 805 -54.95 9.22 24.90
N MET A 806 -55.05 10.02 25.97
CA MET A 806 -53.90 10.63 26.68
C MET A 806 -53.41 9.68 27.78
N ALA A 807 -52.09 9.56 27.93
CA ALA A 807 -51.45 8.87 29.03
C ALA A 807 -51.48 9.75 30.30
N LEU A 808 -51.98 9.20 31.41
CA LEU A 808 -52.02 9.85 32.72
C LEU A 808 -50.91 9.28 33.60
N ALA A 809 -49.96 10.14 34.01
CA ALA A 809 -49.06 9.85 35.12
C ALA A 809 -49.66 10.46 36.40
N ALA A 810 -49.99 9.61 37.38
CA ALA A 810 -50.53 10.02 38.66
C ALA A 810 -49.44 9.96 39.74
N VAL A 811 -49.24 11.05 40.48
CA VAL A 811 -48.65 11.03 41.82
C VAL A 811 -49.80 11.27 42.80
N GLY A 812 -50.20 10.21 43.51
CA GLY A 812 -51.24 10.28 44.54
C GLY A 812 -50.69 9.80 45.87
N ALA A 813 -50.67 10.68 46.87
CA ALA A 813 -50.64 10.28 48.26
C ALA A 813 -52.06 9.85 48.66
N GLY A 814 -52.23 8.57 49.04
CA GLY A 814 -53.44 8.06 49.70
C GLY A 814 -53.53 8.50 51.16
N PRO A 815 -54.68 8.33 51.85
CA PRO A 815 -55.20 6.99 52.21
C PRO A 815 -56.74 6.89 51.97
N SER A 816 -57.42 5.74 51.89
CA SER A 816 -57.47 4.56 52.78
C SER A 816 -58.29 3.39 52.17
N SER A 817 -57.68 2.18 52.13
CA SER A 817 -58.17 0.82 52.58
C SER A 817 -59.49 0.16 52.01
N PRO A 818 -59.69 -1.20 52.04
CA PRO A 818 -59.82 -2.11 50.86
C PRO A 818 -61.05 -3.10 50.97
N PRO A 819 -61.16 -4.35 50.40
CA PRO A 819 -60.66 -5.09 49.18
C PRO A 819 -61.84 -5.80 48.39
N PRO A 820 -61.75 -6.94 47.61
CA PRO A 820 -60.73 -7.57 46.72
C PRO A 820 -61.19 -8.04 45.26
N VAL A 821 -60.25 -8.07 44.28
CA VAL A 821 -59.97 -8.92 43.03
C VAL A 821 -61.06 -9.69 42.20
N PRO A 822 -60.82 -10.25 40.95
CA PRO A 822 -59.71 -10.17 39.94
C PRO A 822 -60.08 -10.19 38.39
N GLY A 823 -59.07 -9.93 37.52
CA GLY A 823 -58.98 -10.33 36.08
C GLY A 823 -59.48 -9.29 35.05
N TRP A 824 -58.83 -8.96 33.91
CA TRP A 824 -58.64 -9.77 32.69
C TRP A 824 -57.64 -9.14 31.68
N ARG A 825 -57.17 -9.98 30.75
CA ARG A 825 -56.07 -9.82 29.76
C ARG A 825 -56.49 -9.16 28.41
N TRP A 826 -55.54 -8.53 27.71
CA TRP A 826 -55.65 -8.05 26.31
C TRP A 826 -55.22 -9.09 25.26
N ARG A 827 -55.89 -9.11 24.10
CA ARG A 827 -55.55 -9.86 22.88
C ARG A 827 -55.49 -8.89 21.69
N VAL A 828 -54.41 -8.91 20.91
CA VAL A 828 -54.25 -8.12 19.68
C VAL A 828 -54.50 -9.01 18.46
N ARG A 829 -55.22 -8.49 17.44
CA ARG A 829 -55.20 -9.00 16.06
C ARG A 829 -54.90 -7.87 15.10
N ARG A 830 -53.89 -8.08 14.24
CA ARG A 830 -53.56 -7.27 13.06
C ARG A 830 -54.50 -7.62 11.90
N ASN A 831 -54.75 -6.68 11.00
CA ASN A 831 -54.96 -6.97 9.57
C ASN A 831 -54.60 -5.75 8.71
N TRP A 832 -53.86 -6.05 7.64
CA TRP A 832 -53.46 -5.18 6.53
C TRP A 832 -54.60 -4.97 5.53
N ARG A 833 -54.59 -3.84 4.81
CA ARG A 833 -55.15 -3.73 3.45
C ARG A 833 -54.29 -2.80 2.57
N MET A 834 -53.95 -3.31 1.39
CA MET A 834 -53.39 -2.58 0.24
C MET A 834 -54.48 -1.71 -0.42
N ALA A 835 -54.04 -0.60 -1.02
CA ALA A 835 -54.78 0.15 -2.03
C ALA A 835 -54.35 -0.29 -3.44
N ALA A 836 -55.30 -0.18 -4.36
CA ALA A 836 -55.12 -0.36 -5.81
C ALA A 836 -54.33 0.80 -6.44
#